data_AF-A0A9E2PUJ5-F1
#
_entry.id   AF-A0A9E2PUJ5-F1
#
_cell.length_a   1.000
_cell.length_b   1.000
_cell.length_c   1.000
_cell.angle_alpha   90.00
_cell.angle_beta   90.00
_cell.angle_gamma   90.00
#
_symmetry.space_group_name_H-M   'P 1'
#
loop_
_entity.id
_entity.type
_entity.pdbx_description
1 polymer ?
#
loop_
_entity_poly.entity_id
_entity_poly.type
_entity_poly.pdbx_seq_one_letter_code
_entity_poly.pdbx_strand_id
1 'polypeptide(L)'
;MIKTFFGAGTLDTTGAFLAALIIGVLFGVALERAGFGSSRKLTGVFYFEDMAVIKVMFSAVITAMLGLAYFQAAGLISPEELYFMPTVYGAQILGGLIFGVGFVMGGWCPGTAAVGLASGKLDALIFLGGAMLGSIGFNELFPVIQPLYTWGNQGVVFIYQTLDLSLGSFALIFTLVAVACFWGVEFLELQRGKVTAGGRDKFLTSFSLVLVVLALGLTLFPGTPAPSAGRPAGEADLIAQVESGRDHLDPEELADRLMRGEPNLLVVDIRPAGEYQVFHIRGALNITLSKLAEELAPHKNKGMIVLYSNGMTHPAQARDSLYRQGYGNVYLLTDGLKGFMERCLKPVSLRSEPLAPAAAARVRAWRAYFNPATPGPAPAAGAAAAPRPDQLPQALPGLVDPDWLARHLGQPWLKVIDLRSQPEYNSGHIPGAVSMNVGGFRGLVDGVPSMLLPPPLLAGQFSLLGLHPTDLVVFVTGEKFHDGTLAGMAAERLGHRRYAVLQGGMAKWQAEKRPLDTVLPAVIPSRYPVSPKDEFTVDYRRVLTAMQGKDAIILDVRPQDYFTGKKSDEARAGHIPGAVNRPFSEDVVKTNTGVGLKPMDELARAYEKIIPSKETAVIVHCRTGHQASQTFFVLKRLLGYKNVYYYDAGWTEWAARQELPVAPMVNK
;
A
#
# COMPACT_ATOMS: atom_id res chain seq x y z
N MET A 1 -2.76 28.04 12.74
CA MET A 1 -2.16 26.78 12.29
C MET A 1 -1.70 26.99 10.86
N ILE A 2 -0.39 27.21 10.66
CA ILE A 2 0.17 27.32 9.31
C ILE A 2 0.21 25.90 8.75
N LYS A 3 -0.65 25.58 7.78
CA LYS A 3 -0.55 24.29 7.07
C LYS A 3 0.71 24.34 6.22
N THR A 4 1.75 23.62 6.63
CA THR A 4 2.96 23.47 5.81
C THR A 4 2.60 22.75 4.50
N PHE A 5 3.37 22.99 3.42
CA PHE A 5 3.15 22.26 2.15
C PHE A 5 3.21 20.74 2.35
N PHE A 6 4.04 20.29 3.30
CA PHE A 6 4.16 18.90 3.76
C PHE A 6 2.88 18.43 4.46
N GLY A 7 2.39 19.16 5.46
CA GLY A 7 1.17 18.82 6.21
C GLY A 7 -0.12 18.88 5.38
N ALA A 8 -0.11 19.59 4.25
CA ALA A 8 -1.24 19.66 3.32
C ALA A 8 -1.20 18.60 2.20
N GLY A 9 -0.13 17.79 2.09
CA GLY A 9 0.03 16.83 0.98
C GLY A 9 0.18 17.50 -0.39
N THR A 10 0.64 18.75 -0.42
CA THR A 10 0.68 19.61 -1.62
C THR A 10 2.06 19.72 -2.26
N LEU A 11 3.02 18.88 -1.86
CA LEU A 11 4.39 18.94 -2.37
C LEU A 11 4.49 18.73 -3.88
N ASP A 12 3.57 17.95 -4.47
CA ASP A 12 3.54 17.68 -5.92
C ASP A 12 2.80 18.75 -6.73
N THR A 13 2.36 19.84 -6.10
CA THR A 13 1.63 20.91 -6.79
C THR A 13 2.55 21.88 -7.51
N THR A 14 2.08 22.42 -8.64
CA THR A 14 2.80 23.48 -9.38
C THR A 14 3.14 24.68 -8.51
N GLY A 15 2.27 25.02 -7.55
CA GLY A 15 2.50 26.10 -6.59
C GLY A 15 3.68 25.83 -5.65
N ALA A 16 3.81 24.60 -5.15
CA ALA A 16 4.95 24.20 -4.31
C ALA A 16 6.26 24.22 -5.11
N PHE A 17 6.26 23.75 -6.37
CA PHE A 17 7.43 23.84 -7.24
C PHE A 17 7.84 25.28 -7.55
N LEU A 18 6.87 26.18 -7.81
CA LEU A 18 7.15 27.59 -8.03
C LEU A 18 7.73 28.26 -6.77
N ALA A 19 7.16 27.97 -5.60
CA ALA A 19 7.68 28.47 -4.33
C ALA A 19 9.10 27.96 -4.06
N ALA A 20 9.35 26.67 -4.28
CA ALA A 20 10.68 26.08 -4.15
C ALA A 20 11.69 26.71 -5.11
N LEU A 21 11.29 26.99 -6.36
CA LEU A 21 12.13 27.69 -7.33
C LEU A 21 12.49 29.10 -6.86
N ILE A 22 11.49 29.88 -6.42
CA ILE A 22 11.72 31.25 -5.93
C ILE A 22 12.64 31.24 -4.70
N ILE A 23 12.36 30.38 -3.73
CA ILE A 23 13.19 30.24 -2.51
C ILE A 23 14.61 29.82 -2.89
N GLY A 24 14.77 28.85 -3.79
CA GLY A 24 16.07 28.37 -4.26
C GLY A 24 16.88 29.46 -4.97
N VAL A 25 16.24 30.27 -5.83
CA VAL A 25 16.88 31.40 -6.50
C VAL A 25 17.33 32.46 -5.47
N LEU A 26 16.44 32.84 -4.55
CA LEU A 26 16.79 33.82 -3.50
C LEU A 26 17.93 33.32 -2.61
N PHE A 27 17.92 32.03 -2.26
CA PHE A 27 18.98 31.39 -1.49
C PHE A 27 20.31 31.38 -2.26
N GLY A 28 20.30 31.01 -3.54
CA GLY A 28 21.49 31.05 -4.40
C GLY A 28 22.08 32.46 -4.54
N VAL A 29 21.23 33.47 -4.74
CA VAL A 29 21.65 34.89 -4.78
C VAL A 29 22.27 35.31 -3.45
N ALA A 30 21.71 34.90 -2.31
CA ALA A 30 22.26 35.22 -0.99
C ALA A 30 23.65 34.58 -0.80
N LEU A 31 23.82 33.30 -1.17
CA LEU A 31 25.11 32.61 -1.12
C LEU A 31 26.14 33.26 -2.03
N GLU A 32 25.77 33.62 -3.25
CA GLU A 32 26.70 34.26 -4.19
C GLU A 32 27.14 35.63 -3.68
N ARG A 33 26.20 36.44 -3.17
CA ARG A 33 26.54 37.74 -2.54
C ARG A 33 27.39 37.59 -1.29
N ALA A 34 27.24 36.51 -0.54
CA ALA A 34 28.13 36.19 0.59
C ALA A 34 29.54 35.73 0.13
N GLY A 35 29.76 35.53 -1.18
CA GLY A 35 31.00 35.04 -1.76
C GLY A 35 31.18 33.52 -1.62
N PHE A 36 30.10 32.79 -1.32
CA PHE A 36 30.12 31.34 -1.10
C PHE A 36 30.14 30.54 -2.41
N GLY A 37 29.95 31.20 -3.56
CA GLY A 37 30.29 30.61 -4.85
C GLY A 37 31.79 30.56 -5.12
N SER A 38 32.69 30.64 -4.12
CA SER A 38 34.15 30.60 -4.30
C SER A 38 34.82 29.58 -3.37
N SER A 39 35.41 28.54 -3.96
CA SER A 39 36.14 27.49 -3.22
C SER A 39 37.24 28.06 -2.32
N ARG A 40 38.04 29.01 -2.83
CA ARG A 40 39.11 29.67 -2.04
C ARG A 40 38.59 30.37 -0.79
N LYS A 41 37.40 30.97 -0.88
CA LYS A 41 36.77 31.66 0.25
C LYS A 41 36.27 30.65 1.28
N LEU A 42 35.69 29.54 0.81
CA LEU A 42 35.20 28.46 1.66
C LEU A 42 36.34 27.73 2.38
N THR A 43 37.45 27.44 1.70
CA THR A 43 38.62 26.80 2.31
C THR A 43 39.40 27.74 3.23
N GLY A 44 39.24 29.06 3.03
CA GLY A 44 39.93 30.10 3.81
C GLY A 44 39.71 29.98 5.32
N VAL A 45 38.61 29.36 5.76
CA VAL A 45 38.34 29.10 7.18
C VAL A 45 39.38 28.18 7.81
N PHE A 46 39.87 27.17 7.10
CA PHE A 46 40.85 26.20 7.60
C PHE A 46 42.27 26.79 7.71
N TYR A 47 42.55 27.82 6.92
CA TYR A 47 43.83 28.54 6.93
C TYR A 47 43.80 29.78 7.82
N PHE A 48 42.68 30.01 8.50
CA PHE A 48 42.40 31.22 9.27
C PHE A 48 42.58 32.50 8.46
N GLU A 49 42.21 32.44 7.18
CA GLU A 49 42.41 33.51 6.21
C GLU A 49 41.13 34.29 5.90
N ASP A 50 39.99 33.62 5.91
CA ASP A 50 38.66 34.20 5.69
C ASP A 50 37.66 33.44 6.56
N MET A 51 37.01 34.13 7.49
CA MET A 51 36.09 33.53 8.46
C MET A 51 34.63 33.74 8.09
N ALA A 52 34.34 34.09 6.83
CA ALA A 52 32.97 34.26 6.35
C ALA A 52 32.12 33.00 6.57
N VAL A 53 32.70 31.80 6.45
CA VAL A 53 32.02 30.52 6.72
C VAL A 53 31.46 30.48 8.14
N ILE A 54 32.28 30.80 9.15
CA ILE A 54 31.87 30.80 10.55
C ILE A 54 30.79 31.86 10.78
N LYS A 55 30.98 33.09 10.31
CA LYS A 55 30.03 34.19 10.50
C LYS A 55 28.66 33.87 9.91
N VAL A 56 28.61 33.40 8.67
CA VAL A 56 27.34 33.11 7.95
C VAL A 56 26.67 31.85 8.50
N MET A 57 27.40 30.77 8.78
CA MET A 57 26.79 29.53 9.28
C MET A 57 26.22 29.69 10.68
N PHE A 58 26.97 30.27 11.62
CA PHE A 58 26.46 30.50 12.98
C PHE A 58 25.29 31.48 13.00
N SER A 59 25.36 32.56 12.22
CA SER A 59 24.23 33.51 12.15
C SER A 59 22.98 32.88 11.55
N ALA A 60 23.11 32.04 10.52
CA ALA A 60 22.00 31.29 9.95
C ALA A 60 21.39 30.31 10.97
N VAL A 61 22.22 29.53 11.67
CA VAL A 61 21.77 28.56 12.70
C VAL A 61 21.01 29.28 13.82
N ILE A 62 21.55 30.38 14.34
CA ILE A 62 20.91 31.12 15.44
C ILE A 62 19.63 31.79 14.96
N THR A 63 19.64 32.42 13.78
CA THR A 63 18.44 33.05 13.22
C THR A 63 17.33 32.02 13.02
N ALA A 64 17.66 30.84 12.50
CA ALA A 64 16.72 29.74 12.36
C ALA A 64 16.23 29.21 13.71
N MET A 65 17.13 28.99 14.67
CA MET A 65 16.79 28.51 16.02
C MET A 65 15.87 29.49 16.75
N LEU A 66 16.22 30.78 16.79
CA LEU A 66 15.40 31.82 17.41
C LEU A 66 14.06 31.96 16.68
N GLY A 67 14.07 32.03 15.35
CA GLY A 67 12.85 32.14 14.54
C GLY A 67 11.89 30.97 14.76
N LEU A 68 12.40 29.73 14.74
CA LEU A 68 11.61 28.54 15.03
C LEU A 68 11.08 28.54 16.47
N ALA A 69 11.91 28.92 17.46
CA ALA A 69 11.48 29.02 18.85
C ALA A 69 10.36 30.05 19.03
N TYR A 70 10.44 31.19 18.37
CA TYR A 70 9.37 32.19 18.35
C TYR A 70 8.10 31.70 17.66
N PHE A 71 8.22 31.01 16.52
CA PHE A 71 7.06 30.44 15.82
C PHE A 71 6.39 29.32 16.64
N GLN A 72 7.16 28.52 17.37
CA GLN A 72 6.63 27.54 18.32
C GLN A 72 5.94 28.24 19.51
N ALA A 73 6.58 29.24 20.11
CA ALA A 73 6.01 30.02 21.21
C ALA A 73 4.71 30.75 20.80
N ALA A 74 4.62 31.19 19.55
CA ALA A 74 3.42 31.81 18.98
C ALA A 74 2.34 30.80 18.55
N GLY A 75 2.57 29.50 18.69
CA GLY A 75 1.64 28.44 18.24
C GLY A 75 1.44 28.38 16.73
N LEU A 76 2.38 28.93 15.95
CA LEU A 76 2.34 28.94 14.49
C LEU A 76 2.82 27.61 13.90
N ILE A 77 3.74 26.93 14.57
CA ILE A 77 4.34 25.64 14.20
C ILE A 77 4.28 24.69 15.39
N SER A 78 3.82 23.46 15.15
CA SER A 78 3.83 22.39 16.16
C SER A 78 5.12 21.55 16.07
N PRO A 79 5.69 21.07 17.19
CA PRO A 79 6.90 20.23 17.17
C PRO A 79 6.76 18.96 16.32
N GLU A 80 5.54 18.45 16.17
CA GLU A 80 5.20 17.25 15.39
C GLU A 80 5.30 17.47 13.87
N GLU A 81 5.22 18.72 13.41
CA GLU A 81 5.37 19.09 12.00
C GLU A 81 6.84 19.22 11.59
N LEU A 82 7.75 19.16 12.56
CA LEU A 82 9.19 19.26 12.34
C LEU A 82 9.82 17.87 12.38
N TYR A 83 10.48 17.51 11.27
CA TYR A 83 11.26 16.30 11.22
C TYR A 83 12.63 16.53 11.89
N PHE A 84 12.85 15.84 13.01
CA PHE A 84 14.14 15.85 13.70
C PHE A 84 14.97 14.65 13.27
N MET A 85 16.20 14.91 12.85
CA MET A 85 17.15 13.85 12.53
C MET A 85 17.57 13.12 13.81
N PRO A 86 17.60 11.77 13.81
CA PRO A 86 18.10 11.02 14.95
C PRO A 86 19.59 11.27 15.17
N THR A 87 19.99 11.28 16.43
CA THR A 87 21.36 11.36 16.90
C THR A 87 22.00 9.97 16.82
N VAL A 88 22.83 9.77 15.80
CA VAL A 88 23.61 8.55 15.63
C VAL A 88 25.09 8.88 15.66
N TYR A 89 25.74 8.64 16.79
CA TYR A 89 27.11 9.11 17.02
C TYR A 89 28.11 8.53 16.00
N GLY A 90 27.96 7.28 15.60
CA GLY A 90 28.85 6.66 14.62
C GLY A 90 28.82 7.34 13.26
N ALA A 91 27.62 7.51 12.71
CA ALA A 91 27.42 8.19 11.44
C ALA A 91 27.83 9.67 11.52
N GLN A 92 27.51 10.36 12.61
CA GLN A 92 27.77 11.80 12.76
C GLN A 92 29.25 12.12 12.97
N ILE A 93 29.95 11.38 13.82
CA ILE A 93 31.38 11.62 14.11
C ILE A 93 32.23 11.24 12.89
N LEU A 94 32.08 9.99 12.40
CA LEU A 94 32.93 9.53 11.31
C LEU A 94 32.52 10.16 9.97
N GLY A 95 31.22 10.28 9.70
CA GLY A 95 30.72 10.99 8.53
C GLY A 95 31.09 12.47 8.55
N GLY A 96 31.03 13.13 9.71
CA GLY A 96 31.47 14.52 9.88
C GLY A 96 32.96 14.70 9.63
N LEU A 97 33.80 13.77 10.08
CA LEU A 97 35.25 13.78 9.81
C LEU A 97 35.54 13.59 8.32
N ILE A 98 34.92 12.60 7.68
CA ILE A 98 35.06 12.35 6.24
C ILE A 98 34.59 13.56 5.42
N PHE A 99 33.45 14.14 5.80
CA PHE A 99 32.94 15.36 5.18
C PHE A 99 33.91 16.53 5.35
N GLY A 100 34.49 16.71 6.55
CA GLY A 100 35.48 17.75 6.82
C GLY A 100 36.73 17.60 5.95
N VAL A 101 37.29 16.39 5.85
CA VAL A 101 38.43 16.10 4.97
C VAL A 101 38.07 16.35 3.50
N GLY A 102 36.90 15.89 3.07
CA GLY A 102 36.38 16.15 1.72
C GLY A 102 36.19 17.64 1.43
N PHE A 103 35.72 18.41 2.42
CA PHE A 103 35.52 19.85 2.28
C PHE A 103 36.84 20.62 2.20
N VAL A 104 37.87 20.21 2.96
CA VAL A 104 39.22 20.80 2.87
C VAL A 104 39.84 20.51 1.50
N MET A 105 39.72 19.27 1.00
CA MET A 105 40.31 18.87 -0.29
C MET A 105 39.57 19.44 -1.49
N GLY A 106 38.23 19.39 -1.47
CA GLY A 106 37.38 19.79 -2.58
C GLY A 106 37.05 21.29 -2.59
N GLY A 107 37.13 21.95 -1.43
CA GLY A 107 36.79 23.37 -1.27
C GLY A 107 35.33 23.72 -1.49
N TRP A 108 34.44 22.72 -1.53
CA TRP A 108 33.01 22.90 -1.79
C TRP A 108 32.17 22.05 -0.84
N CYS A 109 30.96 22.53 -0.52
CA CYS A 109 29.89 21.68 -0.02
C CYS A 109 28.80 21.57 -1.10
N PRO A 110 27.90 20.58 -1.07
CA PRO A 110 26.97 20.32 -2.19
C PRO A 110 26.16 21.56 -2.61
N GLY A 111 25.66 22.34 -1.65
CA GLY A 111 24.89 23.55 -1.92
C GLY A 111 25.73 24.69 -2.53
N THR A 112 26.94 24.93 -2.03
CA THR A 112 27.81 25.98 -2.58
C THR A 112 28.43 25.58 -3.91
N ALA A 113 28.63 24.29 -4.15
CA ALA A 113 29.05 23.77 -5.45
C ALA A 113 28.00 24.03 -6.53
N ALA A 114 26.71 23.86 -6.20
CA ALA A 114 25.63 24.19 -7.14
C ALA A 114 25.62 25.68 -7.52
N VAL A 115 25.84 26.58 -6.53
CA VAL A 115 26.00 28.02 -6.79
C VAL A 115 27.27 28.31 -7.61
N GLY A 116 28.40 27.71 -7.25
CA GLY A 116 29.66 27.85 -7.98
C GLY A 116 29.56 27.40 -9.43
N LEU A 117 28.87 26.29 -9.69
CA LEU A 117 28.57 25.81 -11.03
C LEU A 117 27.70 26.80 -11.81
N ALA A 118 26.64 27.34 -11.18
CA ALA A 118 25.79 28.36 -11.79
C ALA A 118 26.57 29.66 -12.10
N SER A 119 27.56 30.00 -11.29
CA SER A 119 28.51 31.09 -11.52
C SER A 119 29.64 30.74 -12.52
N GLY A 120 29.58 29.57 -13.17
CA GLY A 120 30.49 29.15 -14.24
C GLY A 120 31.81 28.53 -13.77
N LYS A 121 31.90 28.05 -12.53
CA LYS A 121 33.14 27.49 -11.97
C LYS A 121 33.27 25.99 -12.25
N LEU A 122 34.33 25.63 -12.98
CA LEU A 122 34.59 24.25 -13.40
C LEU A 122 35.02 23.34 -12.26
N ASP A 123 35.72 23.85 -11.24
CA ASP A 123 36.08 23.08 -10.04
C ASP A 123 34.83 22.63 -9.27
N ALA A 124 33.76 23.45 -9.26
CA ALA A 124 32.48 23.07 -8.68
C ALA A 124 31.77 21.94 -9.47
N LEU A 125 31.89 21.95 -10.80
CA LEU A 125 31.37 20.86 -11.65
C LEU A 125 32.06 19.53 -11.34
N ILE A 126 33.40 19.55 -11.25
CA ILE A 126 34.21 18.37 -10.95
C ILE A 126 33.84 17.84 -9.55
N PHE A 127 33.68 18.73 -8.58
CA PHE A 127 33.24 18.35 -7.23
C PHE A 127 31.86 17.68 -7.24
N LEU A 128 30.87 18.25 -7.93
CA LEU A 128 29.52 17.66 -8.01
C LEU A 128 29.53 16.29 -8.71
N GLY A 129 30.30 16.14 -9.79
CA GLY A 129 30.50 14.84 -10.44
C GLY A 129 31.13 13.81 -9.50
N GLY A 130 32.16 14.22 -8.75
CA GLY A 130 32.78 13.40 -7.71
C GLY A 130 31.82 13.02 -6.59
N ALA A 131 30.97 13.95 -6.14
CA ALA A 131 29.96 13.71 -5.12
C ALA A 131 28.89 12.70 -5.60
N MET A 132 28.47 12.78 -6.88
CA MET A 132 27.56 11.80 -7.48
C MET A 132 28.18 10.40 -7.53
N LEU A 133 29.42 10.28 -8.02
CA LEU A 133 30.14 9.00 -8.05
C LEU A 133 30.37 8.45 -6.63
N GLY A 134 30.70 9.31 -5.67
CA GLY A 134 30.83 8.95 -4.26
C GLY A 134 29.52 8.45 -3.66
N SER A 135 28.38 9.07 -4.01
CA SER A 135 27.05 8.61 -3.58
C SER A 135 26.70 7.24 -4.15
N ILE A 136 27.05 6.97 -5.42
CA ILE A 136 26.85 5.65 -6.04
C ILE A 136 27.74 4.61 -5.34
N GLY A 137 29.02 4.93 -5.12
CA GLY A 137 29.95 4.06 -4.41
C GLY A 137 29.51 3.77 -2.97
N PHE A 138 28.97 4.79 -2.27
CA PHE A 138 28.41 4.63 -0.93
C PHE A 138 27.23 3.65 -0.92
N ASN A 139 26.35 3.70 -1.93
CA ASN A 139 25.21 2.79 -2.02
C ASN A 139 25.65 1.32 -2.14
N GLU A 140 26.70 1.05 -2.94
CA GLU A 140 27.27 -0.30 -3.08
C GLU A 140 28.01 -0.74 -1.80
N LEU A 141 28.68 0.18 -1.10
CA LEU A 141 29.38 -0.10 0.15
C LEU A 141 28.46 -0.09 1.39
N PHE A 142 27.20 0.30 1.24
CA PHE A 142 26.28 0.48 2.36
C PHE A 142 26.14 -0.78 3.24
N PRO A 143 26.03 -2.01 2.70
CA PRO A 143 25.96 -3.22 3.53
C PRO A 143 27.16 -3.40 4.47
N VAL A 144 28.34 -2.93 4.06
CA VAL A 144 29.58 -3.01 4.85
C VAL A 144 29.64 -1.88 5.88
N ILE A 145 29.10 -0.70 5.54
CA ILE A 145 29.10 0.50 6.39
C ILE A 145 27.92 0.50 7.39
N GLN A 146 26.87 -0.29 7.15
CA GLN A 146 25.65 -0.34 7.96
C GLN A 146 25.90 -0.46 9.47
N PRO A 147 26.82 -1.32 9.98
CA PRO A 147 27.07 -1.44 11.41
C PRO A 147 27.52 -0.12 12.06
N LEU A 148 28.34 0.65 11.33
CA LEU A 148 28.79 1.97 11.74
C LEU A 148 27.65 3.00 11.66
N TYR A 149 26.79 2.90 10.63
CA TYR A 149 25.65 3.78 10.44
C TYR A 149 24.58 3.63 11.54
N THR A 150 24.55 2.51 12.25
CA THR A 150 23.64 2.27 13.40
C THR A 150 24.32 2.42 14.77
N TRP A 151 25.64 2.61 14.80
CA TRP A 151 26.40 2.65 16.05
C TRP A 151 26.09 3.91 16.86
N GLY A 152 25.73 3.73 18.13
CA GLY A 152 25.42 4.83 19.04
C GLY A 152 24.14 5.58 18.67
N ASN A 153 23.15 4.90 18.09
CA ASN A 153 21.83 5.48 17.85
C ASN A 153 21.12 5.76 19.18
N GLN A 154 20.81 7.04 19.44
CA GLN A 154 20.09 7.51 20.64
C GLN A 154 18.71 8.10 20.30
N GLY A 155 18.23 7.95 19.06
CA GLY A 155 17.03 8.65 18.60
C GLY A 155 17.22 10.16 18.64
N VAL A 156 16.12 10.92 18.74
CA VAL A 156 16.18 12.39 18.76
C VAL A 156 16.56 12.86 20.16
N VAL A 157 17.75 13.43 20.31
CA VAL A 157 18.24 13.99 21.57
C VAL A 157 18.55 15.47 21.40
N PHE A 158 17.97 16.31 22.23
CA PHE A 158 18.27 17.75 22.24
C PHE A 158 19.35 18.08 23.27
N ILE A 159 20.34 18.89 22.88
CA ILE A 159 21.46 19.28 23.76
C ILE A 159 20.96 20.01 25.02
N TYR A 160 19.96 20.90 24.88
CA TYR A 160 19.41 21.62 26.03
C TYR A 160 18.76 20.69 27.06
N GLN A 161 18.22 19.53 26.63
CA GLN A 161 17.71 18.52 27.55
C GLN A 161 18.83 17.83 28.32
N THR A 162 19.96 17.53 27.66
CA THR A 162 21.12 16.90 28.33
C THR A 162 21.81 17.83 29.35
N LEU A 163 21.65 19.15 29.16
CA LEU A 163 22.20 20.17 30.04
C LEU A 163 21.20 20.64 31.12
N ASP A 164 20.00 20.06 31.17
CA ASP A 164 18.89 20.46 32.05
C ASP A 164 18.55 21.95 31.95
N LEU A 165 18.59 22.48 30.72
CA LEU A 165 18.29 23.87 30.39
C LEU A 165 16.95 23.98 29.67
N SER A 166 16.21 25.06 29.98
CA SER A 166 15.05 25.43 29.15
C SER A 166 15.50 25.81 27.73
N LEU A 167 14.63 25.64 26.73
CA LEU A 167 14.92 26.05 25.35
C LEU A 167 15.32 27.53 25.28
N GLY A 168 14.65 28.41 26.03
CA GLY A 168 14.98 29.84 26.10
C GLY A 168 16.34 30.10 26.72
N SER A 169 16.66 29.44 27.84
CA SER A 169 17.96 29.57 28.52
C SER A 169 19.11 29.07 27.64
N PHE A 170 18.91 27.93 26.97
CA PHE A 170 19.89 27.38 26.03
C PHE A 170 20.05 28.29 24.81
N ALA A 171 18.97 28.79 24.23
CA ALA A 171 19.01 29.72 23.11
C ALA A 171 19.79 30.99 23.46
N LEU A 172 19.62 31.52 24.67
CA LEU A 172 20.38 32.67 25.17
C LEU A 172 21.88 32.35 25.32
N ILE A 173 22.23 31.26 26.00
CA ILE A 173 23.64 30.86 26.19
C ILE A 173 24.30 30.62 24.84
N PHE A 174 23.65 29.88 23.94
CA PHE A 174 24.18 29.58 22.62
C PHE A 174 24.34 30.84 21.77
N THR A 175 23.40 31.78 21.85
CA THR A 175 23.50 33.09 21.19
C THR A 175 24.68 33.91 21.72
N LEU A 176 24.89 33.93 23.04
CA LEU A 176 26.04 34.62 23.65
C LEU A 176 27.37 34.02 23.21
N VAL A 177 27.47 32.69 23.18
CA VAL A 177 28.67 31.98 22.69
C VAL A 177 28.94 32.36 21.23
N ALA A 178 27.91 32.39 20.38
CA ALA A 178 28.10 32.76 18.99
C ALA A 178 28.46 34.24 18.79
N VAL A 179 27.90 35.17 19.56
CA VAL A 179 28.34 36.58 19.55
C VAL A 179 29.81 36.69 19.97
N ALA A 180 30.22 35.95 20.99
CA ALA A 180 31.63 35.88 21.38
C ALA A 180 32.50 35.30 20.26
N CYS A 181 32.03 34.28 19.54
CA CYS A 181 32.70 33.75 18.35
C CYS A 181 32.82 34.79 17.23
N PHE A 182 31.76 35.58 16.96
CA PHE A 182 31.82 36.64 15.96
C PHE A 182 32.87 37.69 16.30
N TRP A 183 32.93 38.12 17.57
CA TRP A 183 33.96 39.05 18.05
C TRP A 183 35.36 38.44 18.04
N GLY A 184 35.51 37.17 18.41
CA GLY A 184 36.79 36.45 18.38
C GLY A 184 37.33 36.30 16.95
N VAL A 185 36.45 36.02 15.99
CA VAL A 185 36.79 35.98 14.58
C VAL A 185 37.21 37.36 14.05
N GLU A 186 36.46 38.42 14.38
CA GLU A 186 36.81 39.79 14.00
C GLU A 186 38.19 40.19 14.57
N PHE A 187 38.47 39.80 15.81
CA PHE A 187 39.79 40.01 16.42
C PHE A 187 40.92 39.28 15.67
N LEU A 188 40.71 38.02 15.27
CA LEU A 188 41.71 37.26 14.51
C LEU A 188 41.96 37.87 13.12
N GLU A 189 40.92 38.37 12.46
CA GLU A 189 41.04 39.05 11.16
C GLU A 189 41.80 40.39 11.27
N LEU A 190 41.60 41.13 12.37
CA LEU A 190 42.31 42.37 12.68
C LEU A 190 43.81 42.12 12.93
N GLN A 191 44.15 41.06 13.67
CA GLN A 191 45.57 40.71 13.92
C GLN A 191 46.32 40.28 12.65
N ARG A 192 45.62 39.78 11.63
CA ARG A 192 46.21 39.34 10.36
C ARG A 192 46.15 40.40 9.25
N GLY A 193 45.72 41.63 9.55
CA GLY A 193 45.85 42.78 8.65
C GLY A 193 44.93 42.80 7.42
N LYS A 194 43.84 42.01 7.41
CA LYS A 194 42.88 41.98 6.28
C LYS A 194 41.70 42.96 6.43
N VAL A 195 41.60 43.68 7.56
CA VAL A 195 40.56 44.70 7.80
C VAL A 195 41.22 46.04 8.07
N THR A 196 40.75 47.09 7.39
CA THR A 196 41.18 48.48 7.58
C THR A 196 41.00 48.91 9.04
N ALA A 197 41.97 49.67 9.56
CA ALA A 197 42.00 50.21 10.92
C ALA A 197 40.86 51.21 11.21
N GLY A 198 39.64 50.69 11.32
CA GLY A 198 38.41 51.49 11.32
C GLY A 198 37.32 50.95 12.25
N GLY A 199 37.67 50.48 13.45
CA GLY A 199 36.72 50.13 14.50
C GLY A 199 35.84 48.91 14.20
N ARG A 200 35.13 48.40 15.23
CA ARG A 200 34.19 47.28 15.12
C ARG A 200 33.19 47.54 14.00
N ASP A 201 32.86 46.51 13.21
CA ASP A 201 31.79 46.60 12.23
C ASP A 201 30.48 46.97 12.95
N LYS A 202 29.97 48.17 12.62
CA LYS A 202 28.74 48.72 13.21
C LYS A 202 27.55 47.80 12.93
N PHE A 203 27.52 47.16 11.76
CA PHE A 203 26.48 46.20 11.41
C PHE A 203 26.54 44.97 12.31
N LEU A 204 27.72 44.35 12.45
CA LEU A 204 27.89 43.17 13.30
C LEU A 204 27.55 43.45 14.76
N THR A 205 27.89 44.64 15.25
CA THR A 205 27.55 45.08 16.62
C THR A 205 26.04 45.23 16.81
N SER A 206 25.36 45.93 15.89
CA SER A 206 23.90 46.08 15.93
C SER A 206 23.18 44.74 15.77
N PHE A 207 23.64 43.89 14.86
CA PHE A 207 23.08 42.57 14.63
C PHE A 207 23.23 41.66 15.85
N SER A 208 24.42 41.63 16.47
CA SER A 208 24.67 40.87 17.70
C SER A 208 23.77 41.34 18.85
N LEU A 209 23.57 42.65 18.99
CA LEU A 209 22.66 43.22 19.99
C LEU A 209 21.21 42.75 19.76
N VAL A 210 20.74 42.79 18.51
CA VAL A 210 19.40 42.31 18.15
C VAL A 210 19.24 40.83 18.48
N LEU A 211 20.21 39.99 18.14
CA LEU A 211 20.15 38.55 18.47
C LEU A 211 20.09 38.30 19.97
N VAL A 212 20.87 39.02 20.78
CA VAL A 212 20.85 38.88 22.24
C VAL A 212 19.51 39.35 22.81
N VAL A 213 18.95 40.46 22.31
CA VAL A 213 17.62 40.95 22.72
C VAL A 213 16.53 39.94 22.38
N LEU A 214 16.57 39.34 21.18
CA LEU A 214 15.63 38.29 20.78
C LEU A 214 15.79 37.03 21.64
N ALA A 215 17.02 36.59 21.92
CA ALA A 215 17.27 35.43 22.76
C ALA A 215 16.85 35.67 24.23
N LEU A 216 17.03 36.89 24.75
CA LEU A 216 16.53 37.30 26.06
C LEU A 216 15.00 37.38 26.06
N GLY A 217 14.38 37.85 24.99
CA GLY A 217 12.92 37.84 24.84
C GLY A 217 12.33 36.44 24.92
N LEU A 218 13.03 35.41 24.41
CA LEU A 218 12.60 34.02 24.52
C LEU A 218 12.59 33.48 25.95
N THR A 219 13.40 34.01 26.88
CA THR A 219 13.40 33.56 28.28
C THR A 219 12.18 34.07 29.06
N LEU A 220 11.48 35.09 28.54
CA LEU A 220 10.27 35.66 29.14
C LEU A 220 9.02 34.86 28.85
N PHE A 221 9.03 34.00 27.82
CA PHE A 221 7.91 33.10 27.57
C PHE A 221 7.95 31.98 28.63
N PRO A 222 6.80 31.61 29.23
CA PRO A 222 6.74 30.44 30.08
C PRO A 222 7.13 29.27 29.19
N GLY A 223 8.36 28.78 29.38
CA GLY A 223 8.86 27.67 28.59
C GLY A 223 7.84 26.55 28.70
N THR A 224 7.33 26.08 27.56
CA THR A 224 6.82 24.71 27.53
C THR A 224 7.90 23.88 28.21
N PRO A 225 7.61 23.22 29.35
CA PRO A 225 8.62 22.40 30.00
C PRO A 225 9.21 21.54 28.90
N ALA A 226 10.55 21.46 28.86
CA ALA A 226 11.20 20.52 27.95
C ALA A 226 10.40 19.21 28.04
N PRO A 227 9.95 18.59 26.92
CA PRO A 227 9.40 17.25 27.02
C PRO A 227 10.44 16.48 27.81
N SER A 228 10.04 16.07 29.00
CA SER A 228 10.98 15.78 30.06
C SER A 228 11.89 14.67 29.58
N ALA A 229 13.17 14.99 29.35
CA ALA A 229 14.20 13.96 29.26
C ALA A 229 14.44 13.31 30.64
N GLY A 230 13.77 13.81 31.68
CA GLY A 230 13.32 12.97 32.77
C GLY A 230 12.15 12.12 32.27
N ARG A 231 12.42 10.86 31.93
CA ARG A 231 11.40 9.81 31.99
C ARG A 231 10.51 10.09 33.21
N PRO A 232 9.19 10.35 33.10
CA PRO A 232 8.34 10.08 34.24
C PRO A 232 8.66 8.64 34.67
N ALA A 233 8.62 8.34 35.97
CA ALA A 233 8.65 6.93 36.40
C ALA A 233 7.72 6.07 35.50
N GLY A 234 6.62 6.68 35.05
CA GLY A 234 5.78 6.23 33.96
C GLY A 234 6.44 5.95 32.59
N GLU A 235 7.23 6.82 31.96
CA GLU A 235 7.76 6.58 30.59
C GLU A 235 8.94 5.62 30.56
N ALA A 236 9.77 5.59 31.62
CA ALA A 236 10.76 4.52 31.81
C ALA A 236 10.04 3.17 31.92
N ASP A 237 8.99 3.11 32.73
CA ASP A 237 8.19 1.91 32.93
C ASP A 237 7.36 1.57 31.69
N LEU A 238 6.91 2.55 30.91
CA LEU A 238 6.18 2.36 29.66
C LEU A 238 7.11 1.81 28.58
N ILE A 239 8.28 2.40 28.40
CA ILE A 239 9.32 1.89 27.49
C ILE A 239 9.77 0.51 27.96
N ALA A 240 10.00 0.29 29.25
CA ALA A 240 10.34 -1.02 29.78
C ALA A 240 9.20 -2.04 29.60
N GLN A 241 7.93 -1.64 29.70
CA GLN A 241 6.78 -2.49 29.42
C GLN A 241 6.71 -2.83 27.92
N VAL A 242 6.98 -1.88 27.02
CA VAL A 242 7.08 -2.09 25.57
C VAL A 242 8.24 -3.02 25.22
N GLU A 243 9.44 -2.78 25.76
CA GLU A 243 10.63 -3.61 25.54
C GLU A 243 10.49 -5.03 26.12
N SER A 244 9.81 -5.17 27.25
CA SER A 244 9.53 -6.48 27.88
C SER A 244 8.24 -7.15 27.37
N GLY A 245 7.52 -6.54 26.45
CA GLY A 245 6.25 -7.04 25.91
C GLY A 245 5.12 -7.21 26.94
N ARG A 246 5.18 -6.47 28.05
CA ARG A 246 4.15 -6.49 29.12
C ARG A 246 3.00 -5.53 28.86
N ASP A 247 2.99 -4.90 27.70
CA ASP A 247 2.13 -3.79 27.31
C ASP A 247 1.05 -4.20 26.28
N HIS A 248 1.09 -5.46 25.85
CA HIS A 248 0.19 -6.07 24.89
C HIS A 248 -0.30 -7.45 25.38
N LEU A 249 -1.37 -7.93 24.75
CA LEU A 249 -1.92 -9.25 24.94
C LEU A 249 -2.00 -9.96 23.60
N ASP A 250 -1.47 -11.17 23.54
CA ASP A 250 -1.53 -11.98 22.33
C ASP A 250 -2.97 -12.44 22.03
N PRO A 251 -3.35 -12.57 20.74
CA PRO A 251 -4.67 -13.01 20.34
C PRO A 251 -5.12 -14.34 20.94
N GLU A 252 -4.22 -15.33 20.98
CA GLU A 252 -4.50 -16.66 21.51
C GLU A 252 -4.79 -16.63 23.01
N GLU A 253 -4.04 -15.80 23.75
CA GLU A 253 -4.23 -15.62 25.18
C GLU A 253 -5.55 -14.89 25.46
N LEU A 254 -5.85 -13.83 24.71
CA LEU A 254 -7.14 -13.14 24.80
C LEU A 254 -8.31 -14.10 24.52
N ALA A 255 -8.19 -14.93 23.48
CA ALA A 255 -9.20 -15.91 23.09
C ALA A 255 -9.45 -16.93 24.21
N ASP A 256 -8.39 -17.47 24.83
CA ASP A 256 -8.49 -18.41 25.94
C ASP A 256 -9.08 -17.79 27.21
N ARG A 257 -8.74 -16.54 27.52
CA ARG A 257 -9.28 -15.81 28.69
C ARG A 257 -10.78 -15.54 28.56
N LEU A 258 -11.21 -15.10 27.38
CA LEU A 258 -12.63 -14.88 27.06
C LEU A 258 -13.43 -16.18 27.08
N MET A 259 -12.88 -17.30 26.60
CA MET A 259 -13.53 -18.62 26.66
C MET A 259 -13.66 -19.15 28.10
N ARG A 260 -12.68 -18.85 28.96
CA ARG A 260 -12.74 -19.19 30.40
C ARG A 260 -13.69 -18.29 31.19
N GLY A 261 -14.19 -17.21 30.58
CA GLY A 261 -15.06 -16.25 31.25
C GLY A 261 -14.33 -15.52 32.39
N GLU A 262 -13.07 -15.12 32.17
CA GLU A 262 -12.24 -14.48 33.20
C GLU A 262 -12.95 -13.24 33.79
N PRO A 263 -13.22 -13.22 35.11
CA PRO A 263 -13.87 -12.08 35.73
C PRO A 263 -12.91 -10.89 35.72
N ASN A 264 -13.44 -9.70 35.39
CA ASN A 264 -12.70 -8.43 35.29
C ASN A 264 -11.83 -8.25 34.03
N LEU A 265 -12.10 -8.96 32.93
CA LEU A 265 -11.54 -8.65 31.61
C LEU A 265 -12.53 -7.80 30.80
N LEU A 266 -12.10 -6.61 30.38
CA LEU A 266 -12.84 -5.69 29.53
C LEU A 266 -12.16 -5.59 28.16
N VAL A 267 -12.87 -5.91 27.09
CA VAL A 267 -12.35 -5.78 25.72
C VAL A 267 -13.02 -4.60 25.06
N VAL A 268 -12.24 -3.71 24.44
CA VAL A 268 -12.73 -2.44 23.89
C VAL A 268 -12.31 -2.30 22.43
N ASP A 269 -13.31 -2.17 21.56
CA ASP A 269 -13.17 -1.87 20.15
C ASP A 269 -13.21 -0.36 19.94
N ILE A 270 -12.09 0.22 19.53
CA ILE A 270 -11.97 1.67 19.34
C ILE A 270 -12.32 2.15 17.92
N ARG A 271 -12.80 1.25 17.05
CA ARG A 271 -13.21 1.57 15.68
C ARG A 271 -14.56 2.31 15.64
N PRO A 272 -14.89 2.97 14.52
CA PRO A 272 -16.21 3.53 14.30
C PRO A 272 -17.32 2.48 14.44
N ALA A 273 -18.49 2.88 14.92
CA ALA A 273 -19.63 1.99 15.16
C ALA A 273 -20.06 1.16 13.94
N GLY A 274 -19.91 1.71 12.72
CA GLY A 274 -20.19 0.98 11.48
C GLY A 274 -19.28 -0.25 11.30
N GLU A 275 -17.98 -0.12 11.60
CA GLU A 275 -17.03 -1.24 11.50
C GLU A 275 -17.24 -2.28 12.62
N TYR A 276 -17.61 -1.80 13.81
CA TYR A 276 -17.97 -2.65 14.94
C TYR A 276 -19.19 -3.54 14.61
N GLN A 277 -20.22 -2.97 13.96
CA GLN A 277 -21.42 -3.73 13.58
C GLN A 277 -21.17 -4.81 12.53
N VAL A 278 -20.19 -4.62 11.64
CA VAL A 278 -19.82 -5.64 10.64
C VAL A 278 -19.24 -6.88 11.34
N PHE A 279 -18.27 -6.68 12.22
CA PHE A 279 -17.68 -7.75 13.02
C PHE A 279 -16.90 -7.15 14.20
N HIS A 280 -17.04 -7.74 15.38
CA HIS A 280 -16.26 -7.40 16.58
C HIS A 280 -16.00 -8.66 17.40
N ILE A 281 -14.99 -8.61 18.28
CA ILE A 281 -14.70 -9.72 19.20
C ILE A 281 -15.88 -9.88 20.16
N ARG A 282 -16.39 -11.10 20.32
CA ARG A 282 -17.53 -11.40 21.19
C ARG A 282 -17.30 -10.86 22.60
N GLY A 283 -18.24 -10.03 23.08
CA GLY A 283 -18.18 -9.41 24.41
C GLY A 283 -17.37 -8.11 24.48
N ALA A 284 -16.84 -7.62 23.36
CA ALA A 284 -16.21 -6.30 23.31
C ALA A 284 -17.23 -5.16 23.44
N LEU A 285 -16.81 -4.03 23.99
CA LEU A 285 -17.57 -2.77 23.99
C LEU A 285 -17.05 -1.86 22.87
N ASN A 286 -17.95 -1.16 22.17
CA ASN A 286 -17.55 -0.15 21.19
C ASN A 286 -17.39 1.21 21.85
N ILE A 287 -16.15 1.70 21.99
CA ILE A 287 -15.84 3.01 22.57
C ILE A 287 -14.86 3.74 21.65
N THR A 288 -15.34 4.77 20.96
CA THR A 288 -14.50 5.54 20.03
C THR A 288 -13.39 6.30 20.76
N LEU A 289 -12.25 6.51 20.10
CA LEU A 289 -11.08 7.23 20.64
C LEU A 289 -11.40 8.53 21.40
N SER A 290 -12.35 9.34 20.91
CA SER A 290 -12.72 10.62 21.51
C SER A 290 -13.41 10.51 22.87
N LYS A 291 -14.07 9.38 23.14
CA LYS A 291 -14.83 9.13 24.37
C LYS A 291 -14.13 8.14 25.32
N LEU A 292 -12.99 7.60 24.88
CA LEU A 292 -12.32 6.48 25.54
C LEU A 292 -11.94 6.77 26.99
N ALA A 293 -11.37 7.94 27.27
CA ALA A 293 -10.95 8.30 28.63
C ALA A 293 -12.13 8.54 29.59
N GLU A 294 -13.24 9.07 29.08
CA GLU A 294 -14.45 9.33 29.85
C GLU A 294 -15.16 8.02 30.20
N GLU A 295 -15.39 7.16 29.21
CA GLU A 295 -16.14 5.91 29.39
C GLU A 295 -15.34 4.85 30.16
N LEU A 296 -14.00 4.87 30.11
CA LEU A 296 -13.15 3.96 30.88
C LEU A 296 -12.84 4.44 32.31
N ALA A 297 -13.22 5.67 32.68
CA ALA A 297 -12.96 6.21 34.02
C ALA A 297 -13.42 5.30 35.18
N PRO A 298 -14.57 4.61 35.12
CA PRO A 298 -15.01 3.69 36.17
C PRO A 298 -14.11 2.44 36.33
N HIS A 299 -13.41 2.06 35.25
CA HIS A 299 -12.57 0.86 35.13
C HIS A 299 -11.07 1.15 35.33
N LYS A 300 -10.70 2.40 35.63
CA LYS A 300 -9.31 2.79 35.88
C LYS A 300 -8.70 1.95 37.00
N ASN A 301 -7.62 1.23 36.67
CA ASN A 301 -6.88 0.33 37.58
C ASN A 301 -7.74 -0.76 38.23
N LYS A 302 -8.85 -1.15 37.59
CA LYS A 302 -9.74 -2.24 38.03
C LYS A 302 -9.90 -3.26 36.92
N GLY A 303 -9.41 -4.48 37.14
CA GLY A 303 -9.42 -5.53 36.11
C GLY A 303 -8.43 -5.24 34.98
N MET A 304 -8.54 -5.97 33.88
CA MET A 304 -7.72 -5.81 32.67
C MET A 304 -8.55 -5.20 31.55
N ILE A 305 -8.01 -4.17 30.89
CA ILE A 305 -8.65 -3.54 29.73
C ILE A 305 -7.81 -3.84 28.50
N VAL A 306 -8.39 -4.44 27.47
CA VAL A 306 -7.70 -4.77 26.21
C VAL A 306 -8.29 -3.94 25.07
N LEU A 307 -7.51 -3.02 24.53
CA LEU A 307 -7.88 -2.17 23.41
C LEU A 307 -7.52 -2.84 22.09
N TYR A 308 -8.40 -2.79 21.11
CA TYR A 308 -8.08 -3.20 19.75
C TYR A 308 -8.76 -2.36 18.67
N SER A 309 -8.15 -2.36 17.49
CA SER A 309 -8.65 -1.80 16.25
C SER A 309 -8.30 -2.75 15.10
N ASN A 310 -8.42 -2.34 13.83
CA ASN A 310 -8.02 -3.17 12.68
C ASN A 310 -6.51 -3.49 12.68
N GLY A 311 -5.70 -2.69 13.35
CA GLY A 311 -4.28 -2.91 13.57
C GLY A 311 -3.84 -2.30 14.91
N MET A 312 -2.53 -2.23 15.15
CA MET A 312 -1.98 -1.86 16.46
C MET A 312 -1.79 -0.35 16.69
N THR A 313 -1.73 0.45 15.63
CA THR A 313 -1.32 1.87 15.74
C THR A 313 -2.24 2.69 16.65
N HIS A 314 -3.55 2.70 16.39
CA HIS A 314 -4.49 3.46 17.20
C HIS A 314 -4.63 2.91 18.64
N PRO A 315 -4.72 1.59 18.87
CA PRO A 315 -4.72 1.04 20.23
C PRO A 315 -3.46 1.35 21.03
N ALA A 316 -2.28 1.33 20.39
CA ALA A 316 -1.02 1.70 21.04
C ALA A 316 -1.04 3.16 21.50
N GLN A 317 -1.40 4.09 20.60
CA GLN A 317 -1.52 5.51 20.92
C GLN A 317 -2.57 5.77 22.01
N ALA A 318 -3.70 5.08 21.95
CA ALA A 318 -4.77 5.17 22.94
C ALA A 318 -4.32 4.68 24.32
N ARG A 319 -3.64 3.53 24.38
CA ARG A 319 -3.06 3.00 25.61
C ARG A 319 -2.04 3.96 26.19
N ASP A 320 -1.11 4.48 25.39
CA ASP A 320 -0.08 5.41 25.87
C ASP A 320 -0.70 6.69 26.44
N SER A 321 -1.74 7.20 25.78
CA SER A 321 -2.51 8.34 26.27
C SER A 321 -3.20 8.04 27.61
N LEU A 322 -3.84 6.87 27.76
CA LEU A 322 -4.48 6.44 29.01
C LEU A 322 -3.44 6.18 30.11
N TYR A 323 -2.30 5.61 29.78
CA TYR A 323 -1.21 5.36 30.72
C TYR A 323 -0.69 6.67 31.32
N ARG A 324 -0.50 7.71 30.50
CA ARG A 324 -0.17 9.08 30.99
C ARG A 324 -1.26 9.68 31.88
N GLN A 325 -2.50 9.23 31.73
CA GLN A 325 -3.62 9.60 32.61
C GLN A 325 -3.74 8.70 33.86
N GLY A 326 -2.78 7.79 34.08
CA GLY A 326 -2.67 6.92 35.26
C GLY A 326 -3.43 5.60 35.17
N TYR A 327 -3.72 5.12 33.97
CA TYR A 327 -4.27 3.77 33.75
C TYR A 327 -3.12 2.76 33.59
N GLY A 328 -2.86 1.96 34.61
CA GLY A 328 -1.84 0.91 34.62
C GLY A 328 -2.35 -0.47 34.21
N ASN A 329 -3.63 -0.59 33.86
CA ASN A 329 -4.30 -1.86 33.57
C ASN A 329 -4.80 -1.98 32.12
N VAL A 330 -4.27 -1.16 31.22
CA VAL A 330 -4.67 -1.10 29.80
C VAL A 330 -3.59 -1.74 28.94
N TYR A 331 -4.01 -2.70 28.12
CA TYR A 331 -3.19 -3.47 27.20
C TYR A 331 -3.73 -3.26 25.79
N LEU A 332 -2.88 -3.43 24.78
CA LEU A 332 -3.32 -3.50 23.38
C LEU A 332 -3.35 -4.94 22.90
N LEU A 333 -4.21 -5.25 21.94
CA LEU A 333 -4.21 -6.55 21.27
C LEU A 333 -3.11 -6.59 20.19
N THR A 334 -2.18 -7.54 20.31
CA THR A 334 -1.12 -7.75 19.30
C THR A 334 -1.74 -8.03 17.94
N ASP A 335 -1.19 -7.42 16.88
CA ASP A 335 -1.65 -7.49 15.50
C ASP A 335 -3.12 -7.00 15.28
N GLY A 336 -3.75 -6.46 16.32
CA GLY A 336 -5.14 -5.98 16.31
C GLY A 336 -6.16 -7.06 15.93
N LEU A 337 -7.31 -6.62 15.42
CA LEU A 337 -8.38 -7.50 14.97
C LEU A 337 -7.94 -8.39 13.80
N LYS A 338 -7.08 -7.88 12.91
CA LYS A 338 -6.53 -8.67 11.80
C LYS A 338 -5.72 -9.85 12.31
N GLY A 339 -4.83 -9.61 13.28
CA GLY A 339 -4.09 -10.65 13.98
C GLY A 339 -4.98 -11.68 14.64
N PHE A 340 -6.00 -11.23 15.36
CA PHE A 340 -6.97 -12.11 15.98
C PHE A 340 -7.71 -12.99 14.97
N MET A 341 -8.12 -12.40 13.84
CA MET A 341 -8.72 -13.18 12.76
C MET A 341 -7.75 -14.21 12.18
N GLU A 342 -6.50 -13.84 11.90
CA GLU A 342 -5.49 -14.74 11.32
C GLU A 342 -5.04 -15.85 12.29
N ARG A 343 -4.86 -15.53 13.57
CA ARG A 343 -4.27 -16.44 14.57
C ARG A 343 -5.30 -17.24 15.35
N CYS A 344 -6.50 -16.71 15.57
CA CYS A 344 -7.53 -17.40 16.35
C CYS A 344 -8.70 -17.90 15.50
N LEU A 345 -9.09 -17.17 14.46
CA LEU A 345 -10.31 -17.47 13.69
C LEU A 345 -10.07 -18.13 12.33
N LYS A 346 -8.85 -18.04 11.78
CA LYS A 346 -8.49 -18.67 10.52
C LYS A 346 -8.50 -20.19 10.64
N PRO A 347 -9.27 -20.90 9.79
CA PRO A 347 -9.30 -22.35 9.77
C PRO A 347 -7.91 -22.96 9.66
N VAL A 348 -7.71 -24.08 10.34
CA VAL A 348 -6.48 -24.89 10.23
C VAL A 348 -6.20 -25.27 8.76
N SER A 349 -7.25 -25.53 7.96
CA SER A 349 -7.14 -25.87 6.54
C SER A 349 -6.69 -24.72 5.63
N LEU A 350 -6.76 -23.47 6.08
CA LEU A 350 -6.37 -22.29 5.29
C LEU A 350 -4.99 -21.74 5.66
N ARG A 351 -4.27 -22.41 6.56
CA ARG A 351 -2.91 -22.01 6.94
C ARG A 351 -1.91 -22.65 5.98
N SER A 352 -0.93 -21.85 5.56
CA SER A 352 0.19 -22.30 4.74
C SER A 352 1.08 -23.31 5.49
N GLU A 353 1.13 -23.19 6.81
CA GLU A 353 1.89 -24.09 7.68
C GLU A 353 0.95 -25.02 8.46
N PRO A 354 1.21 -26.34 8.46
CA PRO A 354 0.40 -27.29 9.22
C PRO A 354 0.59 -27.09 10.72
N LEU A 355 -0.53 -26.97 11.45
CA LEU A 355 -0.52 -26.86 12.91
C LEU A 355 -0.45 -28.24 13.57
N ALA A 356 0.25 -28.32 14.71
CA ALA A 356 0.20 -29.49 15.57
C ALA A 356 -1.25 -29.81 16.01
N PRO A 357 -1.62 -31.09 16.23
CA PRO A 357 -3.00 -31.49 16.52
C PRO A 357 -3.65 -30.74 17.70
N ALA A 358 -2.88 -30.44 18.76
CA ALA A 358 -3.35 -29.70 19.93
C ALA A 358 -3.66 -28.23 19.59
N ALA A 359 -2.80 -27.56 18.82
CA ALA A 359 -3.04 -26.19 18.35
C ALA A 359 -4.24 -26.13 17.39
N ALA A 360 -4.37 -27.13 16.51
CA ALA A 360 -5.52 -27.25 15.62
C ALA A 360 -6.84 -27.43 16.39
N ALA A 361 -6.84 -28.17 17.50
CA ALA A 361 -8.00 -28.32 18.37
C ALA A 361 -8.35 -27.01 19.08
N ARG A 362 -7.35 -26.28 19.59
CA ARG A 362 -7.55 -24.93 20.20
C ARG A 362 -8.18 -23.96 19.21
N VAL A 363 -7.66 -23.88 17.98
CA VAL A 363 -8.24 -23.02 16.93
C VAL A 363 -9.70 -23.40 16.62
N ARG A 364 -10.03 -24.70 16.56
CA ARG A 364 -11.44 -25.13 16.38
C ARG A 364 -12.33 -24.68 17.54
N ALA A 365 -11.84 -24.75 18.78
CA ALA A 365 -12.57 -24.32 19.97
C ALA A 365 -12.80 -22.81 19.98
N TRP A 366 -11.77 -21.99 19.70
CA TRP A 366 -11.91 -20.54 19.58
C TRP A 366 -12.94 -20.17 18.52
N ARG A 367 -12.87 -20.78 17.34
CA ARG A 367 -13.82 -20.51 16.25
C ARG A 367 -15.26 -20.79 16.65
N ALA A 368 -15.52 -21.92 17.32
CA ALA A 368 -16.87 -22.26 17.78
C ALA A 368 -17.42 -21.24 18.79
N TYR A 369 -16.55 -20.67 19.62
CA TYR A 369 -16.94 -19.69 20.64
C TYR A 369 -17.16 -18.27 20.09
N PHE A 370 -16.26 -17.77 19.25
CA PHE A 370 -16.28 -16.40 18.73
C PHE A 370 -17.11 -16.24 17.45
N ASN A 371 -17.33 -17.33 16.71
CA ASN A 371 -18.22 -17.37 15.56
C ASN A 371 -19.25 -18.49 15.74
N PRO A 372 -20.12 -18.39 16.77
CA PRO A 372 -21.16 -19.38 16.96
C PRO A 372 -22.08 -19.31 15.74
N ALA A 373 -22.11 -20.38 14.96
CA ALA A 373 -23.05 -20.48 13.85
C ALA A 373 -24.45 -20.17 14.37
N THR A 374 -25.17 -19.27 13.68
CA THR A 374 -26.63 -19.46 13.64
C THR A 374 -26.80 -20.84 13.02
N PRO A 375 -27.54 -21.78 13.63
CA PRO A 375 -27.67 -23.11 13.06
C PRO A 375 -28.45 -23.00 11.75
N GLY A 376 -27.73 -22.78 10.65
CA GLY A 376 -28.11 -23.29 9.35
C GLY A 376 -28.14 -24.82 9.46
N PRO A 377 -29.02 -25.48 8.69
CA PRO A 377 -29.24 -26.91 8.84
C PRO A 377 -27.90 -27.64 8.82
N ALA A 378 -27.69 -28.47 9.85
CA ALA A 378 -26.47 -29.25 10.02
C ALA A 378 -26.12 -29.98 8.71
N PRO A 379 -24.82 -30.14 8.39
CA PRO A 379 -24.43 -30.96 7.25
C PRO A 379 -24.99 -32.36 7.50
N ALA A 380 -25.93 -32.77 6.65
CA ALA A 380 -26.46 -34.12 6.67
C ALA A 380 -25.28 -35.07 6.52
N ALA A 381 -24.95 -35.78 7.60
CA ALA A 381 -24.11 -36.94 7.56
C ALA A 381 -24.84 -38.00 6.72
N GLY A 382 -24.55 -37.99 5.43
CA GLY A 382 -25.16 -38.89 4.47
C GLY A 382 -24.40 -38.79 3.16
N ALA A 383 -23.46 -39.71 2.97
CA ALA A 383 -22.92 -39.96 1.66
C ALA A 383 -24.08 -40.34 0.70
N ALA A 384 -24.31 -39.45 -0.26
CA ALA A 384 -24.90 -39.66 -1.59
C ALA A 384 -26.24 -40.41 -1.71
N ALA A 385 -27.24 -39.67 -2.19
CA ALA A 385 -27.95 -40.09 -3.40
C ALA A 385 -27.80 -38.98 -4.44
N ALA A 386 -27.43 -39.34 -5.68
CA ALA A 386 -27.38 -38.38 -6.79
C ALA A 386 -28.76 -37.71 -6.97
N PRO A 387 -28.83 -36.39 -7.24
CA PRO A 387 -30.10 -35.70 -7.40
C PRO A 387 -30.85 -36.21 -8.64
N ARG A 388 -32.17 -36.26 -8.53
CA ARG A 388 -33.08 -36.66 -9.61
C ARG A 388 -33.00 -35.68 -10.80
N PRO A 389 -32.96 -36.15 -12.07
CA PRO A 389 -32.79 -35.30 -13.26
C PRO A 389 -33.87 -34.22 -13.48
N ASP A 390 -35.05 -34.40 -12.88
CA ASP A 390 -36.26 -33.59 -13.01
C ASP A 390 -36.23 -32.26 -12.23
N GLN A 391 -35.26 -32.04 -11.33
CA GLN A 391 -35.11 -30.79 -10.56
C GLN A 391 -34.03 -29.84 -11.08
N LEU A 392 -33.34 -30.21 -12.16
CA LEU A 392 -32.25 -29.43 -12.73
C LEU A 392 -32.76 -28.59 -13.91
N PRO A 393 -32.48 -27.28 -13.98
CA PRO A 393 -32.69 -26.53 -15.21
C PRO A 393 -31.87 -27.18 -16.33
N GLN A 394 -32.53 -27.70 -17.37
CA GLN A 394 -31.88 -28.45 -18.45
C GLN A 394 -30.85 -27.62 -19.24
N ALA A 395 -30.97 -26.29 -19.23
CA ALA A 395 -29.94 -25.38 -19.72
C ALA A 395 -29.95 -24.11 -18.86
N LEU A 396 -28.83 -23.83 -18.19
CA LEU A 396 -28.59 -22.48 -17.71
C LEU A 396 -28.13 -21.61 -18.89
N PRO A 397 -28.66 -20.40 -19.05
CA PRO A 397 -28.28 -19.49 -20.14
C PRO A 397 -26.87 -18.89 -19.94
N GLY A 398 -26.02 -19.48 -19.10
CA GLY A 398 -24.71 -18.94 -18.72
C GLY A 398 -24.76 -17.75 -17.77
N LEU A 399 -25.89 -17.05 -17.66
CA LEU A 399 -26.11 -15.97 -16.71
C LEU A 399 -27.20 -16.35 -15.70
N VAL A 400 -27.03 -15.95 -14.45
CA VAL A 400 -28.07 -16.08 -13.43
C VAL A 400 -28.25 -14.76 -12.70
N ASP A 401 -29.50 -14.40 -12.42
CA ASP A 401 -29.81 -13.25 -11.57
C ASP A 401 -29.70 -13.60 -10.09
N PRO A 402 -29.46 -12.60 -9.21
CA PRO A 402 -29.46 -12.80 -7.76
C PRO A 402 -30.72 -13.47 -7.21
N ASP A 403 -31.90 -13.17 -7.76
CA ASP A 403 -33.16 -13.82 -7.40
C ASP A 403 -33.17 -15.32 -7.69
N TRP A 404 -32.56 -15.71 -8.81
CA TRP A 404 -32.43 -17.12 -9.14
C TRP A 404 -31.48 -17.79 -8.16
N LEU A 405 -30.30 -17.20 -7.93
CA LEU A 405 -29.31 -17.79 -7.04
C LEU A 405 -29.85 -17.94 -5.61
N ALA A 406 -30.51 -16.90 -5.08
CA ALA A 406 -31.10 -16.92 -3.73
C ALA A 406 -32.11 -18.05 -3.53
N ARG A 407 -32.94 -18.36 -4.54
CA ARG A 407 -33.93 -19.45 -4.47
C ARG A 407 -33.32 -20.85 -4.49
N HIS A 408 -32.07 -20.98 -4.94
CA HIS A 408 -31.40 -22.27 -5.09
C HIS A 408 -30.23 -22.47 -4.12
N LEU A 409 -29.96 -21.52 -3.22
CA LEU A 409 -28.94 -21.69 -2.19
C LEU A 409 -29.20 -22.94 -1.33
N GLY A 410 -28.13 -23.62 -0.94
CA GLY A 410 -28.19 -24.85 -0.13
C GLY A 410 -28.51 -26.12 -0.90
N GLN A 411 -28.83 -26.04 -2.20
CA GLN A 411 -29.04 -27.24 -3.02
C GLN A 411 -27.71 -28.01 -3.21
N PRO A 412 -27.68 -29.34 -3.05
CA PRO A 412 -26.44 -30.13 -3.07
C PRO A 412 -25.74 -30.11 -4.43
N TRP A 413 -26.49 -29.89 -5.50
CA TRP A 413 -25.98 -29.78 -6.88
C TRP A 413 -25.46 -28.40 -7.24
N LEU A 414 -25.67 -27.37 -6.40
CA LEU A 414 -25.23 -26.01 -6.63
C LEU A 414 -23.92 -25.74 -5.89
N LYS A 415 -22.95 -25.18 -6.60
CA LYS A 415 -21.69 -24.70 -6.05
C LYS A 415 -21.54 -23.23 -6.40
N VAL A 416 -21.27 -22.40 -5.41
CA VAL A 416 -21.05 -20.97 -5.60
C VAL A 416 -19.58 -20.70 -5.37
N ILE A 417 -18.90 -20.10 -6.34
CA ILE A 417 -17.48 -19.78 -6.27
C ILE A 417 -17.33 -18.26 -6.31
N ASP A 418 -16.81 -17.68 -5.24
CA ASP A 418 -16.55 -16.25 -5.13
C ASP A 418 -15.14 -15.93 -5.61
N LEU A 419 -15.04 -15.09 -6.64
CA LEU A 419 -13.80 -14.75 -7.32
C LEU A 419 -13.16 -13.45 -6.84
N ARG A 420 -13.81 -12.76 -5.89
CA ARG A 420 -13.29 -11.52 -5.31
C ARG A 420 -12.00 -11.76 -4.54
N SER A 421 -11.34 -10.68 -4.14
CA SER A 421 -10.16 -10.82 -3.28
C SER A 421 -10.55 -11.48 -1.95
N GLN A 422 -9.61 -12.22 -1.35
CA GLN A 422 -9.87 -12.89 -0.07
C GLN A 422 -10.37 -11.94 1.03
N PRO A 423 -9.86 -10.69 1.16
CA PRO A 423 -10.41 -9.72 2.10
C PRO A 423 -11.88 -9.36 1.84
N GLU A 424 -12.28 -9.16 0.58
CA GLU A 424 -13.67 -8.84 0.20
C GLU A 424 -14.63 -10.01 0.43
N TYR A 425 -14.16 -11.25 0.24
CA TYR A 425 -14.93 -12.45 0.54
C TYR A 425 -15.11 -12.64 2.05
N ASN A 426 -14.03 -12.43 2.84
CA ASN A 426 -14.06 -12.57 4.29
C ASN A 426 -14.95 -11.54 5.00
N SER A 427 -15.10 -10.34 4.43
CA SER A 427 -15.98 -9.30 4.98
C SER A 427 -17.48 -9.55 4.74
N GLY A 428 -17.80 -10.50 3.86
CA GLY A 428 -19.17 -10.93 3.58
C GLY A 428 -19.27 -11.55 2.20
N HIS A 429 -19.81 -12.76 2.12
CA HIS A 429 -20.01 -13.52 0.89
C HIS A 429 -21.40 -14.13 0.81
N ILE A 430 -21.75 -14.67 -0.36
CA ILE A 430 -23.02 -15.37 -0.53
C ILE A 430 -22.99 -16.67 0.29
N PRO A 431 -24.04 -17.00 1.08
CA PRO A 431 -24.06 -18.20 1.92
C PRO A 431 -23.68 -19.48 1.16
N GLY A 432 -22.73 -20.23 1.71
CA GLY A 432 -22.20 -21.46 1.11
C GLY A 432 -21.21 -21.27 -0.05
N ALA A 433 -20.86 -20.02 -0.40
CA ALA A 433 -19.86 -19.75 -1.43
C ALA A 433 -18.44 -20.08 -0.97
N VAL A 434 -17.65 -20.67 -1.87
CA VAL A 434 -16.23 -20.98 -1.66
C VAL A 434 -15.37 -19.93 -2.35
N SER A 435 -14.33 -19.43 -1.68
CA SER A 435 -13.40 -18.46 -2.26
C SER A 435 -12.42 -19.13 -3.24
N MET A 436 -12.21 -18.51 -4.40
CA MET A 436 -11.12 -18.83 -5.33
C MET A 436 -10.71 -17.56 -6.08
N ASN A 437 -9.49 -17.07 -5.90
CA ASN A 437 -9.04 -15.93 -6.70
C ASN A 437 -8.90 -16.33 -8.18
N VAL A 438 -9.33 -15.45 -9.09
CA VAL A 438 -9.23 -15.68 -10.55
C VAL A 438 -7.81 -16.00 -11.03
N GLY A 439 -6.78 -15.48 -10.36
CA GLY A 439 -5.38 -15.79 -10.64
C GLY A 439 -5.02 -17.26 -10.45
N GLY A 440 -5.77 -18.01 -9.64
CA GLY A 440 -5.58 -19.45 -9.41
C GLY A 440 -5.85 -20.32 -10.65
N PHE A 441 -6.48 -19.77 -11.69
CA PHE A 441 -6.70 -20.46 -12.97
C PHE A 441 -5.62 -20.16 -14.01
N ARG A 442 -4.64 -19.31 -13.70
CA ARG A 442 -3.65 -18.83 -14.68
C ARG A 442 -2.23 -19.08 -14.19
N GLY A 443 -1.28 -19.17 -15.11
CA GLY A 443 0.13 -19.36 -14.81
C GLY A 443 1.05 -19.12 -15.99
N LEU A 444 2.31 -19.51 -15.80
CA LEU A 444 3.31 -19.57 -16.87
C LEU A 444 3.16 -20.90 -17.60
N VAL A 445 2.84 -20.87 -18.90
CA VAL A 445 2.71 -22.07 -19.74
C VAL A 445 3.61 -21.88 -20.95
N ASP A 446 4.55 -22.80 -21.16
CA ASP A 446 5.51 -22.79 -22.28
C ASP A 446 6.25 -21.44 -22.46
N GLY A 447 6.58 -20.79 -21.34
CA GLY A 447 7.27 -19.49 -21.32
C GLY A 447 6.37 -18.27 -21.52
N VAL A 448 5.07 -18.45 -21.73
CA VAL A 448 4.09 -17.35 -21.88
C VAL A 448 3.38 -17.12 -20.53
N PRO A 449 3.47 -15.90 -19.95
CA PRO A 449 2.87 -15.62 -18.66
C PRO A 449 1.35 -15.41 -18.76
N SER A 450 0.66 -15.61 -17.64
CA SER A 450 -0.78 -15.36 -17.49
C SER A 450 -1.68 -16.19 -18.43
N MET A 451 -1.21 -17.32 -18.91
CA MET A 451 -2.00 -18.29 -19.68
C MET A 451 -2.96 -19.03 -18.77
N LEU A 452 -4.12 -19.45 -19.29
CA LEU A 452 -5.01 -20.37 -18.58
C LEU A 452 -4.27 -21.70 -18.34
N LEU A 453 -4.37 -22.26 -17.13
CA LEU A 453 -3.61 -23.46 -16.76
C LEU A 453 -3.99 -24.68 -17.62
N PRO A 454 -3.08 -25.66 -17.80
CA PRO A 454 -3.38 -26.92 -18.46
C PRO A 454 -4.46 -27.74 -17.73
N PRO A 455 -5.19 -28.64 -18.45
CA PRO A 455 -6.28 -29.42 -17.87
C PRO A 455 -5.97 -30.17 -16.57
N PRO A 456 -4.78 -30.79 -16.36
CA PRO A 456 -4.47 -31.46 -15.10
C PRO A 456 -4.45 -30.52 -13.89
N LEU A 457 -3.91 -29.31 -14.05
CA LEU A 457 -3.84 -28.32 -12.97
C LEU A 457 -5.22 -27.74 -12.68
N LEU A 458 -6.01 -27.45 -13.71
CA LEU A 458 -7.39 -26.99 -13.54
C LEU A 458 -8.27 -28.05 -12.85
N ALA A 459 -8.14 -29.31 -13.23
CA ALA A 459 -8.85 -30.41 -12.58
C ALA A 459 -8.44 -30.56 -11.11
N GLY A 460 -7.16 -30.34 -10.79
CA GLY A 460 -6.67 -30.24 -9.42
C GLY A 460 -7.33 -29.10 -8.64
N GLN A 461 -7.41 -27.91 -9.21
CA GLN A 461 -8.08 -26.75 -8.60
C GLN A 461 -9.58 -27.02 -8.34
N PHE A 462 -10.29 -27.57 -9.33
CA PHE A 462 -11.70 -27.93 -9.19
C PHE A 462 -11.91 -29.02 -8.12
N SER A 463 -10.98 -29.98 -8.04
CA SER A 463 -10.98 -31.00 -7.00
C SER A 463 -10.81 -30.39 -5.61
N LEU A 464 -9.86 -29.46 -5.42
CA LEU A 464 -9.65 -28.76 -4.15
C LEU A 464 -10.84 -27.89 -3.72
N LEU A 465 -11.62 -27.40 -4.69
CA LEU A 465 -12.88 -26.69 -4.46
C LEU A 465 -14.06 -27.63 -4.14
N GLY A 466 -13.86 -28.94 -4.15
CA GLY A 466 -14.92 -29.93 -3.91
C GLY A 466 -15.97 -29.98 -5.01
N LEU A 467 -15.63 -29.54 -6.23
CA LEU A 467 -16.53 -29.55 -7.39
C LEU A 467 -16.61 -30.95 -7.99
N HIS A 468 -17.78 -31.36 -8.44
CA HIS A 468 -17.98 -32.55 -9.26
C HIS A 468 -18.34 -32.18 -10.71
N PRO A 469 -18.07 -33.06 -11.69
CA PRO A 469 -18.43 -32.80 -13.10
C PRO A 469 -19.91 -32.53 -13.34
N THR A 470 -20.75 -33.07 -12.46
CA THR A 470 -22.22 -32.94 -12.50
C THR A 470 -22.73 -31.68 -11.80
N ASP A 471 -21.89 -30.98 -11.05
CA ASP A 471 -22.33 -29.79 -10.30
C ASP A 471 -22.75 -28.68 -11.25
N LEU A 472 -23.57 -27.78 -10.72
CA LEU A 472 -23.85 -26.50 -11.33
C LEU A 472 -23.00 -25.46 -10.60
N VAL A 473 -22.15 -24.75 -11.32
CA VAL A 473 -21.22 -23.77 -10.75
C VAL A 473 -21.68 -22.35 -11.06
N VAL A 474 -21.86 -21.51 -10.03
CA VAL A 474 -22.11 -20.08 -10.20
C VAL A 474 -20.89 -19.29 -9.75
N PHE A 475 -20.30 -18.54 -10.68
CA PHE A 475 -19.18 -17.64 -10.41
C PHE A 475 -19.69 -16.26 -9.99
N VAL A 476 -19.23 -15.79 -8.84
CA VAL A 476 -19.55 -14.48 -8.28
C VAL A 476 -18.35 -13.56 -8.48
N THR A 477 -18.58 -12.39 -9.08
CA THR A 477 -17.54 -11.42 -9.39
C THR A 477 -17.68 -10.14 -8.56
N GLY A 478 -16.59 -9.39 -8.43
CA GLY A 478 -16.63 -7.99 -8.02
C GLY A 478 -16.97 -7.08 -9.21
N GLU A 479 -16.24 -5.98 -9.37
CA GLU A 479 -16.45 -5.01 -10.46
C GLU A 479 -16.05 -5.52 -11.85
N LYS A 480 -15.22 -6.57 -11.90
CA LYS A 480 -14.67 -7.14 -13.13
C LYS A 480 -15.49 -8.37 -13.55
N PHE A 481 -16.50 -8.15 -14.38
CA PHE A 481 -17.32 -9.25 -14.91
C PHE A 481 -16.49 -10.34 -15.60
N HIS A 482 -15.40 -9.95 -16.28
CA HIS A 482 -14.53 -10.88 -17.00
C HIS A 482 -13.78 -11.87 -16.09
N ASP A 483 -13.70 -11.64 -14.77
CA ASP A 483 -13.12 -12.62 -13.83
C ASP A 483 -13.98 -13.92 -13.83
N GLY A 484 -15.30 -13.76 -13.85
CA GLY A 484 -16.27 -14.86 -13.89
C GLY A 484 -16.23 -15.62 -15.20
N THR A 485 -16.07 -14.92 -16.33
CA THR A 485 -15.96 -15.59 -17.63
C THR A 485 -14.63 -16.30 -17.80
N LEU A 486 -13.55 -15.82 -17.21
CA LEU A 486 -12.26 -16.52 -17.22
C LEU A 486 -12.28 -17.80 -16.39
N ALA A 487 -12.90 -17.78 -15.20
CA ALA A 487 -13.18 -19.01 -14.46
C ALA A 487 -14.10 -19.95 -15.27
N GLY A 488 -15.03 -19.38 -16.04
CA GLY A 488 -15.79 -20.09 -17.06
C GLY A 488 -14.92 -20.75 -18.14
N MET A 489 -13.84 -20.10 -18.60
CA MET A 489 -12.90 -20.73 -19.56
C MET A 489 -12.20 -21.95 -18.96
N ALA A 490 -11.87 -21.93 -17.66
CA ALA A 490 -11.36 -23.10 -16.96
C ALA A 490 -12.38 -24.24 -16.96
N ALA A 491 -13.66 -23.92 -16.72
CA ALA A 491 -14.75 -24.88 -16.81
C ALA A 491 -14.90 -25.45 -18.23
N GLU A 492 -14.88 -24.60 -19.27
CA GLU A 492 -14.94 -25.03 -20.68
C GLU A 492 -13.77 -25.94 -21.05
N ARG A 493 -12.54 -25.62 -20.64
CA ARG A 493 -11.35 -26.45 -20.90
C ARG A 493 -11.42 -27.83 -20.23
N LEU A 494 -12.13 -27.92 -19.09
CA LEU A 494 -12.44 -29.17 -18.42
C LEU A 494 -13.70 -29.88 -18.96
N GLY A 495 -14.38 -29.31 -19.97
CA GLY A 495 -15.65 -29.83 -20.50
C GLY A 495 -16.86 -29.64 -19.58
N HIS A 496 -16.73 -28.80 -18.54
CA HIS A 496 -17.79 -28.52 -17.58
C HIS A 496 -18.74 -27.45 -18.11
N ARG A 497 -19.82 -27.88 -18.77
CA ARG A 497 -20.80 -26.98 -19.42
C ARG A 497 -21.82 -26.36 -18.46
N ARG A 498 -21.84 -26.79 -17.20
CA ARG A 498 -22.88 -26.44 -16.21
C ARG A 498 -22.45 -25.28 -15.32
N TYR A 499 -21.96 -24.21 -15.91
CA TYR A 499 -21.63 -23.00 -15.15
C TYR A 499 -22.42 -21.78 -15.61
N ALA A 500 -22.55 -20.82 -14.69
CA ALA A 500 -23.05 -19.49 -14.96
C ALA A 500 -22.27 -18.42 -14.20
N VAL A 501 -22.40 -17.16 -14.64
CA VAL A 501 -21.87 -15.98 -13.95
C VAL A 501 -23.03 -15.20 -13.33
N LEU A 502 -22.87 -14.74 -12.09
CA LEU A 502 -23.89 -13.93 -11.40
C LEU A 502 -23.99 -12.53 -12.03
N GLN A 503 -25.14 -12.23 -12.62
CA GLN A 503 -25.39 -10.94 -13.26
C GLN A 503 -25.37 -9.82 -12.22
N GLY A 504 -24.54 -8.80 -12.45
CA GLY A 504 -24.33 -7.69 -11.50
C GLY A 504 -23.39 -8.01 -10.32
N GLY A 505 -22.93 -9.27 -10.22
CA GLY A 505 -21.95 -9.71 -9.22
C GLY A 505 -22.40 -9.48 -7.77
N MET A 506 -21.40 -9.36 -6.89
CA MET A 506 -21.63 -9.16 -5.46
C MET A 506 -22.31 -7.81 -5.15
N ALA A 507 -21.99 -6.77 -5.92
CA ALA A 507 -22.57 -5.44 -5.71
C ALA A 507 -24.09 -5.45 -5.85
N LYS A 508 -24.64 -6.17 -6.85
CA LYS A 508 -26.10 -6.30 -7.02
C LYS A 508 -26.72 -7.12 -5.90
N TRP A 509 -26.07 -8.21 -5.49
CA TRP A 509 -26.50 -9.03 -4.34
C TRP A 509 -26.65 -8.21 -3.05
N GLN A 510 -25.66 -7.35 -2.75
CA GLN A 510 -25.67 -6.47 -1.58
C GLN A 510 -26.70 -5.34 -1.70
N ALA A 511 -26.81 -4.71 -2.88
CA ALA A 511 -27.79 -3.65 -3.13
C ALA A 511 -29.23 -4.13 -2.92
N GLU A 512 -29.50 -5.40 -3.26
CA GLU A 512 -30.79 -6.07 -3.04
C GLU A 512 -30.98 -6.58 -1.60
N LYS A 513 -30.04 -6.28 -0.69
CA LYS A 513 -30.09 -6.63 0.75
C LYS A 513 -30.26 -8.13 1.00
N ARG A 514 -29.67 -8.95 0.15
CA ARG A 514 -29.75 -10.42 0.28
C ARG A 514 -28.83 -10.93 1.39
N PRO A 515 -29.11 -12.13 1.94
CA PRO A 515 -28.31 -12.70 3.02
C PRO A 515 -26.83 -12.78 2.66
N LEU A 516 -25.99 -12.44 3.63
CA LEU A 516 -24.54 -12.61 3.58
C LEU A 516 -24.13 -13.58 4.67
N ASP A 517 -23.02 -14.26 4.42
CA ASP A 517 -22.34 -15.11 5.38
C ASP A 517 -20.89 -14.64 5.53
N THR A 518 -20.29 -14.96 6.67
CA THR A 518 -18.87 -14.78 6.97
C THR A 518 -18.24 -16.10 7.44
N VAL A 519 -19.05 -17.15 7.59
CA VAL A 519 -18.62 -18.51 7.92
C VAL A 519 -18.06 -19.20 6.69
N LEU A 520 -16.77 -19.51 6.76
CA LEU A 520 -16.06 -20.23 5.70
C LEU A 520 -16.59 -21.67 5.59
N PRO A 521 -17.12 -22.10 4.43
CA PRO A 521 -17.64 -23.44 4.27
C PRO A 521 -16.51 -24.47 4.36
N ALA A 522 -16.80 -25.62 4.96
CA ALA A 522 -15.90 -26.77 4.91
C ALA A 522 -15.94 -27.37 3.50
N VAL A 523 -14.78 -27.42 2.84
CA VAL A 523 -14.63 -28.02 1.51
C VAL A 523 -13.97 -29.38 1.67
N ILE A 524 -14.61 -30.42 1.15
CA ILE A 524 -14.04 -31.75 1.04
C ILE A 524 -13.55 -31.89 -0.40
N PRO A 525 -12.24 -32.09 -0.64
CA PRO A 525 -11.76 -32.27 -1.99
C PRO A 525 -12.44 -33.45 -2.70
N SER A 526 -12.81 -33.24 -3.96
CA SER A 526 -13.44 -34.25 -4.81
C SER A 526 -12.41 -34.94 -5.70
N ARG A 527 -12.88 -35.79 -6.63
CA ARG A 527 -12.09 -36.28 -7.76
C ARG A 527 -12.66 -35.71 -9.05
N TYR A 528 -11.99 -34.72 -9.61
CA TYR A 528 -12.34 -34.15 -10.91
C TYR A 528 -11.56 -34.84 -12.05
N PRO A 529 -12.22 -35.32 -13.12
CA PRO A 529 -11.56 -35.95 -14.25
C PRO A 529 -10.78 -34.92 -15.07
N VAL A 530 -9.63 -35.32 -15.58
CA VAL A 530 -8.88 -34.52 -16.56
C VAL A 530 -9.57 -34.68 -17.91
N SER A 531 -10.04 -33.56 -18.49
CA SER A 531 -10.57 -33.56 -19.85
C SER A 531 -9.45 -33.88 -20.86
N PRO A 532 -9.67 -34.80 -21.82
CA PRO A 532 -8.62 -35.22 -22.74
C PRO A 532 -8.36 -34.22 -23.88
N LYS A 533 -9.20 -33.20 -24.10
CA LYS A 533 -9.06 -32.34 -25.29
C LYS A 533 -9.54 -30.89 -25.07
N ASP A 534 -8.66 -29.93 -25.35
CA ASP A 534 -9.01 -28.52 -25.56
C ASP A 534 -9.42 -28.32 -27.02
N GLU A 535 -10.66 -27.89 -27.26
CA GLU A 535 -11.22 -27.78 -28.61
C GLU A 535 -11.38 -26.33 -29.09
N PHE A 536 -11.11 -25.35 -28.24
CA PHE A 536 -11.40 -23.95 -28.54
C PHE A 536 -10.17 -23.04 -28.43
N THR A 537 -9.13 -23.44 -27.69
CA THR A 537 -7.90 -22.65 -27.59
C THR A 537 -7.05 -22.85 -28.84
N VAL A 538 -6.54 -21.75 -29.40
CA VAL A 538 -5.68 -21.76 -30.59
C VAL A 538 -4.32 -21.13 -30.28
N ASP A 539 -3.27 -21.62 -30.93
CA ASP A 539 -1.92 -21.05 -30.82
C ASP A 539 -1.69 -19.94 -31.85
N TYR A 540 -0.57 -19.22 -31.72
CA TYR A 540 -0.21 -18.14 -32.64
C TYR A 540 -0.09 -18.62 -34.11
N ARG A 541 0.25 -19.90 -34.36
CA ARG A 541 0.38 -20.45 -35.72
C ARG A 541 -0.98 -20.56 -36.40
N ARG A 542 -2.00 -21.01 -35.65
CA ARG A 542 -3.37 -21.06 -36.15
C ARG A 542 -3.91 -19.65 -36.39
N VAL A 543 -3.60 -18.69 -35.52
CA VAL A 543 -3.96 -17.28 -35.71
C VAL A 543 -3.29 -16.71 -36.96
N LEU A 544 -2.00 -16.96 -37.17
CA LEU A 544 -1.27 -16.52 -38.37
C LEU A 544 -1.86 -17.11 -39.66
N THR A 545 -2.19 -18.40 -39.64
CA THR A 545 -2.83 -19.07 -40.78
C THR A 545 -4.19 -18.44 -41.10
N ALA A 546 -5.03 -18.22 -40.08
CA ALA A 546 -6.33 -17.59 -40.25
C ALA A 546 -6.23 -16.14 -40.74
N MET A 547 -5.22 -15.40 -40.26
CA MET A 547 -4.92 -14.04 -40.70
C MET A 547 -4.54 -13.99 -42.19
N GLN A 548 -3.70 -14.92 -42.65
CA GLN A 548 -3.24 -14.98 -44.04
C GLN A 548 -4.33 -15.47 -45.00
N GLY A 549 -5.07 -16.52 -44.62
CA GLY A 549 -6.12 -17.13 -45.43
C GLY A 549 -7.45 -16.35 -45.40
N LYS A 550 -7.64 -15.47 -44.41
CA LYS A 550 -8.93 -14.82 -44.10
C LYS A 550 -10.04 -15.84 -43.76
N ASP A 551 -9.65 -16.98 -43.20
CA ASP A 551 -10.55 -18.11 -42.87
C ASP A 551 -11.33 -17.90 -41.56
N ALA A 552 -10.98 -16.87 -40.78
CA ALA A 552 -11.69 -16.49 -39.56
C ALA A 552 -11.62 -14.98 -39.33
N ILE A 553 -12.62 -14.45 -38.62
CA ILE A 553 -12.58 -13.08 -38.11
C ILE A 553 -11.71 -13.07 -36.85
N ILE A 554 -10.62 -12.32 -36.89
CA ILE A 554 -9.80 -12.07 -35.70
C ILE A 554 -10.38 -10.87 -34.97
N LEU A 555 -10.88 -11.08 -33.76
CA LEU A 555 -11.54 -10.05 -32.96
C LEU A 555 -10.63 -9.62 -31.81
N ASP A 556 -10.12 -8.39 -31.91
CA ASP A 556 -9.30 -7.76 -30.87
C ASP A 556 -10.22 -6.97 -29.93
N VAL A 557 -10.35 -7.45 -28.69
CA VAL A 557 -11.25 -6.85 -27.70
C VAL A 557 -10.57 -5.85 -26.77
N ARG A 558 -9.33 -5.44 -27.07
CA ARG A 558 -8.62 -4.40 -26.31
C ARG A 558 -9.25 -3.02 -26.54
N PRO A 559 -9.04 -2.06 -25.62
CA PRO A 559 -9.41 -0.67 -25.88
C PRO A 559 -8.76 -0.13 -27.15
N GLN A 560 -9.45 0.79 -27.82
CA GLN A 560 -9.07 1.29 -29.14
C GLN A 560 -7.64 1.85 -29.20
N ASP A 561 -7.20 2.57 -28.16
CA ASP A 561 -5.83 3.13 -28.10
C ASP A 561 -4.73 2.07 -28.17
N TYR A 562 -4.97 0.88 -27.62
CA TYR A 562 -4.02 -0.24 -27.69
C TYR A 562 -4.04 -0.92 -29.06
N PHE A 563 -5.23 -1.04 -29.66
CA PHE A 563 -5.39 -1.57 -31.01
C PHE A 563 -4.67 -0.68 -32.05
N THR A 564 -4.86 0.65 -31.97
CA THR A 564 -4.19 1.60 -32.88
C THR A 564 -2.69 1.75 -32.60
N GLY A 565 -2.19 1.22 -31.48
CA GLY A 565 -0.80 1.38 -31.04
C GLY A 565 -0.47 2.75 -30.45
N LYS A 566 -1.48 3.57 -30.08
CA LYS A 566 -1.26 4.84 -29.34
C LYS A 566 -0.77 4.58 -27.93
N LYS A 567 -1.21 3.46 -27.34
CA LYS A 567 -0.71 2.91 -26.08
C LYS A 567 -0.16 1.51 -26.31
N SER A 568 0.88 1.15 -25.57
CA SER A 568 1.40 -0.21 -25.54
C SER A 568 1.98 -0.50 -24.17
N ASP A 569 1.60 -1.66 -23.63
CA ASP A 569 2.21 -2.24 -22.42
C ASP A 569 3.08 -3.46 -22.77
N GLU A 570 3.29 -3.73 -24.07
CA GLU A 570 3.98 -4.91 -24.61
C GLU A 570 5.13 -4.50 -25.53
N ALA A 571 6.01 -5.46 -25.87
CA ALA A 571 7.24 -5.25 -26.64
C ALA A 571 7.04 -4.53 -27.99
N ARG A 572 5.85 -4.67 -28.60
CA ARG A 572 5.47 -3.99 -29.84
C ARG A 572 4.06 -3.42 -29.72
N ALA A 573 3.89 -2.18 -30.15
CA ALA A 573 2.59 -1.51 -30.24
C ALA A 573 1.83 -1.92 -31.52
N GLY A 574 0.50 -1.84 -31.50
CA GLY A 574 -0.36 -2.13 -32.65
C GLY A 574 -1.25 -3.36 -32.43
N HIS A 575 -1.64 -4.01 -33.52
CA HIS A 575 -2.54 -5.17 -33.51
C HIS A 575 -2.16 -6.21 -34.59
N ILE A 576 -2.84 -7.36 -34.55
CA ILE A 576 -2.70 -8.42 -35.55
C ILE A 576 -3.32 -7.92 -36.86
N PRO A 577 -2.59 -7.91 -37.99
CA PRO A 577 -3.13 -7.41 -39.26
C PRO A 577 -4.48 -8.03 -39.64
N GLY A 578 -5.43 -7.20 -40.07
CA GLY A 578 -6.76 -7.65 -40.46
C GLY A 578 -7.70 -7.97 -39.30
N ALA A 579 -7.26 -7.81 -38.04
CA ALA A 579 -8.14 -7.92 -36.89
C ALA A 579 -9.16 -6.78 -36.84
N VAL A 580 -10.38 -7.09 -36.40
CA VAL A 580 -11.45 -6.13 -36.14
C VAL A 580 -11.42 -5.75 -34.66
N ASN A 581 -11.41 -4.45 -34.34
CA ASN A 581 -11.45 -4.00 -32.95
C ASN A 581 -12.89 -3.89 -32.46
N ARG A 582 -13.20 -4.57 -31.35
CA ARG A 582 -14.45 -4.38 -30.61
C ARG A 582 -14.19 -4.50 -29.10
N PRO A 583 -13.87 -3.39 -28.41
CA PRO A 583 -13.55 -3.38 -26.99
C PRO A 583 -14.55 -4.14 -26.11
N PHE A 584 -14.04 -4.98 -25.20
CA PHE A 584 -14.87 -5.76 -24.26
C PHE A 584 -15.74 -4.86 -23.36
N SER A 585 -15.31 -3.62 -23.11
CA SER A 585 -16.03 -2.65 -22.28
C SER A 585 -17.37 -2.25 -22.85
N GLU A 586 -17.58 -2.43 -24.16
CA GLU A 586 -18.85 -2.12 -24.82
C GLU A 586 -19.92 -3.20 -24.61
N ASP A 587 -19.57 -4.38 -24.09
CA ASP A 587 -20.53 -5.46 -23.77
C ASP A 587 -21.16 -5.33 -22.38
N VAL A 588 -20.56 -4.50 -21.51
CA VAL A 588 -20.99 -4.33 -20.13
C VAL A 588 -21.71 -3.00 -19.94
N VAL A 589 -22.57 -2.96 -18.94
CA VAL A 589 -23.21 -1.75 -18.43
C VAL A 589 -22.85 -1.60 -16.95
N LYS A 590 -22.40 -0.39 -16.58
CA LYS A 590 -22.21 -0.01 -15.18
C LYS A 590 -23.50 0.61 -14.67
N THR A 591 -24.03 0.05 -13.60
CA THR A 591 -25.24 0.53 -12.91
C THR A 591 -24.87 0.92 -11.48
N ASN A 592 -25.78 1.63 -10.79
CA ASN A 592 -25.63 1.93 -9.36
C ASN A 592 -25.58 0.65 -8.48
N THR A 593 -26.00 -0.48 -9.05
CA THR A 593 -26.05 -1.79 -8.40
C THR A 593 -24.93 -2.73 -8.88
N GLY A 594 -23.90 -2.22 -9.57
CA GLY A 594 -22.75 -3.02 -10.03
C GLY A 594 -22.60 -3.10 -11.55
N VAL A 595 -21.72 -4.00 -12.00
CA VAL A 595 -21.36 -4.20 -13.42
C VAL A 595 -21.95 -5.52 -13.91
N GLY A 596 -22.68 -5.48 -15.02
CA GLY A 596 -23.25 -6.67 -15.66
C GLY A 596 -23.18 -6.58 -17.17
N LEU A 597 -23.50 -7.68 -17.85
CA LEU A 597 -23.64 -7.67 -19.31
C LEU A 597 -24.88 -6.88 -19.73
N LYS A 598 -24.78 -6.23 -20.89
CA LYS A 598 -25.93 -5.62 -21.56
C LYS A 598 -27.00 -6.65 -21.92
N PRO A 599 -28.25 -6.21 -22.19
CA PRO A 599 -29.31 -7.08 -22.68
C PRO A 599 -28.86 -7.91 -23.90
N MET A 600 -29.30 -9.17 -23.95
CA MET A 600 -28.87 -10.12 -24.98
C MET A 600 -29.18 -9.66 -26.40
N ASP A 601 -30.31 -8.97 -26.60
CA ASP A 601 -30.72 -8.45 -27.89
C ASP A 601 -29.82 -7.28 -28.37
N GLU A 602 -29.35 -6.43 -27.45
CA GLU A 602 -28.37 -5.40 -27.76
C GLU A 602 -27.02 -6.01 -28.15
N LEU A 603 -26.56 -7.02 -27.40
CA LEU A 603 -25.34 -7.76 -27.72
C LEU A 603 -25.46 -8.46 -29.08
N ALA A 604 -26.59 -9.12 -29.36
CA ALA A 604 -26.84 -9.79 -30.65
C ALA A 604 -26.72 -8.80 -31.82
N ARG A 605 -27.43 -7.66 -31.75
CA ARG A 605 -27.39 -6.61 -32.78
C ARG A 605 -26.00 -6.00 -32.96
N ALA A 606 -25.20 -5.92 -31.89
CA ALA A 606 -23.83 -5.42 -31.97
C ALA A 606 -22.91 -6.40 -32.72
N TYR A 607 -22.99 -7.69 -32.40
CA TYR A 607 -22.13 -8.71 -33.01
C TYR A 607 -22.53 -9.11 -34.44
N GLU A 608 -23.81 -9.01 -34.81
CA GLU A 608 -24.28 -9.23 -36.19
C GLU A 608 -23.68 -8.24 -37.21
N LYS A 609 -23.29 -7.04 -36.76
CA LYS A 609 -22.59 -6.05 -37.61
C LYS A 609 -21.16 -6.44 -37.96
N ILE A 610 -20.57 -7.33 -37.16
CA ILE A 610 -19.16 -7.72 -37.25
C ILE A 610 -19.04 -9.12 -37.81
N ILE A 611 -19.88 -10.05 -37.36
CA ILE A 611 -19.80 -11.47 -37.66
C ILE A 611 -20.99 -11.87 -38.56
N PRO A 612 -20.77 -12.22 -39.84
CA PRO A 612 -21.83 -12.44 -40.83
C PRO A 612 -22.82 -13.56 -40.48
N SER A 613 -22.40 -14.60 -39.76
CA SER A 613 -23.26 -15.74 -39.40
C SER A 613 -22.80 -16.40 -38.09
N LYS A 614 -23.65 -17.22 -37.47
CA LYS A 614 -23.30 -17.98 -36.27
C LYS A 614 -22.29 -19.11 -36.55
N GLU A 615 -22.12 -19.46 -37.82
CA GLU A 615 -21.22 -20.47 -38.35
C GLU A 615 -19.85 -19.89 -38.72
N THR A 616 -19.72 -18.57 -38.81
CA THR A 616 -18.45 -17.90 -39.10
C THR A 616 -17.43 -18.23 -38.02
N ALA A 617 -16.22 -18.63 -38.43
CA ALA A 617 -15.11 -18.83 -37.51
C ALA A 617 -14.64 -17.49 -36.96
N VAL A 618 -14.52 -17.38 -35.64
CA VAL A 618 -14.09 -16.17 -34.94
C VAL A 618 -12.99 -16.54 -33.96
N ILE A 619 -11.86 -15.83 -34.02
CA ILE A 619 -10.77 -15.96 -33.05
C ILE A 619 -10.76 -14.71 -32.18
N VAL A 620 -11.08 -14.85 -30.90
CA VAL A 620 -11.13 -13.73 -29.95
C VAL A 620 -9.81 -13.66 -29.19
N HIS A 621 -9.25 -12.45 -29.09
CA HIS A 621 -8.04 -12.20 -28.30
C HIS A 621 -8.05 -10.81 -27.65
N CYS A 622 -7.22 -10.66 -26.62
CA CYS A 622 -6.92 -9.36 -26.04
C CYS A 622 -5.40 -9.24 -25.81
N ARG A 623 -4.97 -8.82 -24.62
CA ARG A 623 -3.57 -8.80 -24.20
C ARG A 623 -3.07 -10.17 -23.76
N THR A 624 -3.69 -10.74 -22.73
CA THR A 624 -3.32 -12.03 -22.11
C THR A 624 -4.53 -12.98 -21.98
N GLY A 625 -5.56 -12.80 -22.81
CA GLY A 625 -6.75 -13.65 -22.82
C GLY A 625 -7.83 -13.33 -21.78
N HIS A 626 -7.51 -12.60 -20.69
CA HIS A 626 -8.47 -12.32 -19.61
C HIS A 626 -9.78 -11.65 -20.10
N GLN A 627 -9.71 -10.51 -20.77
CA GLN A 627 -10.89 -9.81 -21.29
C GLN A 627 -11.51 -10.54 -22.49
N ALA A 628 -10.71 -11.26 -23.27
CA ALA A 628 -11.21 -12.08 -24.38
C ALA A 628 -12.14 -13.21 -23.91
N SER A 629 -11.96 -13.72 -22.69
CA SER A 629 -12.90 -14.68 -22.09
C SER A 629 -14.34 -14.15 -22.03
N GLN A 630 -14.52 -12.83 -21.84
CA GLN A 630 -15.84 -12.22 -21.75
C GLN A 630 -16.57 -12.28 -23.10
N THR A 631 -15.90 -11.83 -24.16
CA THR A 631 -16.48 -11.86 -25.51
C THR A 631 -16.63 -13.30 -26.02
N PHE A 632 -15.70 -14.20 -25.70
CA PHE A 632 -15.87 -15.64 -25.97
C PHE A 632 -17.16 -16.16 -25.32
N PHE A 633 -17.36 -15.86 -24.03
CA PHE A 633 -18.56 -16.25 -23.30
C PHE A 633 -19.83 -15.67 -23.93
N VAL A 634 -19.84 -14.38 -24.28
CA VAL A 634 -21.00 -13.75 -24.95
C VAL A 634 -21.32 -14.44 -26.27
N LEU A 635 -20.32 -14.61 -27.16
CA LEU A 635 -20.53 -15.22 -28.48
C LEU A 635 -20.98 -16.68 -28.36
N LYS A 636 -20.23 -17.49 -27.60
CA LYS A 636 -20.41 -18.94 -27.55
C LYS A 636 -21.60 -19.36 -26.69
N ARG A 637 -21.73 -18.78 -25.49
CA ARG A 637 -22.70 -19.24 -24.47
C ARG A 637 -24.03 -18.48 -24.50
N LEU A 638 -24.00 -17.19 -24.80
CA LEU A 638 -25.22 -16.38 -24.80
C LEU A 638 -25.85 -16.28 -26.20
N LEU A 639 -25.03 -16.04 -27.22
CA LEU A 639 -25.49 -15.74 -28.58
C LEU A 639 -25.45 -16.92 -29.55
N GLY A 640 -24.95 -18.08 -29.12
CA GLY A 640 -25.00 -19.34 -29.86
C GLY A 640 -24.07 -19.42 -31.08
N TYR A 641 -22.99 -18.63 -31.16
CA TYR A 641 -21.98 -18.78 -32.22
C TYR A 641 -21.25 -20.12 -32.07
N LYS A 642 -21.15 -20.89 -33.15
CA LYS A 642 -20.67 -22.28 -33.12
C LYS A 642 -19.15 -22.38 -33.17
N ASN A 643 -18.50 -21.53 -33.95
CA ASN A 643 -17.06 -21.62 -34.27
C ASN A 643 -16.27 -20.47 -33.63
N VAL A 644 -16.32 -20.37 -32.30
CA VAL A 644 -15.57 -19.38 -31.53
C VAL A 644 -14.31 -20.03 -30.95
N TYR A 645 -13.16 -19.43 -31.22
CA TYR A 645 -11.85 -19.84 -30.76
C TYR A 645 -11.24 -18.74 -29.88
N TYR A 646 -10.37 -19.16 -28.96
CA TYR A 646 -9.76 -18.31 -27.96
C TYR A 646 -8.24 -18.33 -28.12
N TYR A 647 -7.66 -17.19 -28.47
CA TYR A 647 -6.20 -17.04 -28.47
C TYR A 647 -5.76 -16.51 -27.10
N ASP A 648 -5.48 -17.45 -26.20
CA ASP A 648 -5.19 -17.23 -24.78
C ASP A 648 -3.95 -16.35 -24.56
N ALA A 649 -2.88 -16.65 -25.30
CA ALA A 649 -1.60 -15.94 -25.22
C ALA A 649 -1.70 -14.47 -25.68
N GLY A 650 -2.66 -14.19 -26.56
CA GLY A 650 -3.05 -12.85 -26.97
C GLY A 650 -1.93 -12.00 -27.57
N TRP A 651 -2.07 -10.69 -27.41
CA TRP A 651 -1.09 -9.72 -27.90
C TRP A 651 0.27 -9.85 -27.22
N THR A 652 0.34 -10.32 -25.97
CA THR A 652 1.62 -10.48 -25.26
C THR A 652 2.56 -11.45 -25.99
N GLU A 653 2.10 -12.66 -26.35
CA GLU A 653 2.92 -13.58 -27.16
C GLU A 653 3.16 -13.02 -28.56
N TRP A 654 2.12 -12.51 -29.21
CA TRP A 654 2.24 -12.02 -30.58
C TRP A 654 3.27 -10.88 -30.68
N ALA A 655 3.24 -9.92 -29.77
CA ALA A 655 4.15 -8.78 -29.72
C ALA A 655 5.59 -9.20 -29.38
N ALA A 656 5.79 -10.26 -28.60
CA ALA A 656 7.12 -10.77 -28.26
C ALA A 656 7.82 -11.49 -29.44
N ARG A 657 7.05 -12.12 -30.33
CA ARG A 657 7.54 -12.88 -31.50
C ARG A 657 7.85 -12.00 -32.70
N GLN A 658 9.10 -11.56 -32.85
CA GLN A 658 9.49 -10.61 -33.90
C GLN A 658 9.19 -11.08 -35.33
N GLU A 659 9.15 -12.39 -35.55
CA GLU A 659 8.81 -13.01 -36.83
C GLU A 659 7.34 -12.81 -37.24
N LEU A 660 6.45 -12.46 -36.29
CA LEU A 660 5.03 -12.28 -36.56
C LEU A 660 4.73 -10.85 -37.04
N PRO A 661 3.83 -10.71 -38.03
CA PRO A 661 3.51 -9.42 -38.61
C PRO A 661 2.69 -8.58 -37.64
N VAL A 662 2.96 -7.28 -37.62
CA VAL A 662 2.23 -6.30 -36.82
C VAL A 662 1.71 -5.25 -37.76
N ALA A 663 0.44 -4.86 -37.59
CA ALA A 663 -0.11 -3.69 -38.23
C ALA A 663 -0.04 -2.51 -37.24
N PRO A 664 0.85 -1.54 -37.48
CA PRO A 664 0.69 -0.17 -37.02
C PRO A 664 0.33 0.76 -38.19
N MET A 665 -0.43 1.82 -37.91
CA MET A 665 -0.14 3.22 -38.29
C MET A 665 -1.43 4.04 -38.43
N VAL A 666 -1.54 5.04 -37.57
CA VAL A 666 -2.30 6.27 -37.86
C VAL A 666 -1.81 6.75 -39.22
N ASN A 667 -2.66 6.68 -40.24
CA ASN A 667 -2.44 7.47 -41.46
C ASN A 667 -2.24 8.93 -41.02
N LYS A 668 -1.20 9.56 -41.58
CA LYS A 668 -0.78 10.94 -41.39
C LYS A 668 -1.93 11.93 -41.20
#